data_AF-A0A932SUZ0-F1
#
_entry.id   AF-A0A932SUZ0-F1
#
_cell.length_a   1.000
_cell.length_b   1.000
_cell.length_c   1.000
_cell.angle_alpha   90.00
_cell.angle_beta   90.00
_cell.angle_gamma   90.00
#
_symmetry.space_group_name_H-M   'P 1'
#
loop_
_entity.id
_entity.type
_entity.pdbx_description
1 polymer ?
#
loop_
_entity_poly.entity_id
_entity_poly.type
_entity_poly.pdbx_seq_one_letter_code
_entity_poly.pdbx_strand_id
1 'polypeptide(L)'
;MLEPLSEPIRRLLFELRLCSLRDLRRCRRLVRAMTHDLPAFDSVWLDALVQIGRLTPDQARILESRDPAAIRIGPCVAVKPIGGGSFGRTLLARPAEGGELCVIKQLNASDRLTAETVERLEEFIDAVRGFDHPALVAPKSCFRVDHQIVLVSRYVAGPHLGELVVRRGRFPAAVAWEIGRQLAEGLDRLAQRGLTHGDIRAANVRLTLAGAAVLVDAGIRQALDPVLTMHSGLAPERYDGVAPELIGVGGQPCVATDAYALGCLLWQLLAGRPPFPGGDPLIKLAAHQTRTIDDVRRWAPDTPDLLARGIARMTSRKPADRPQRFSELLEYWGPPSRAGRRRLAQFRRRFDAPARSVSERRSLSAPTRWLFVAATLFAVSGGIATLVHEGARNVALAWASGISQKLRQSESIESAGVERRAHNPGASAAADSDEALSLLPLPQPDRHGNINLESAGPYRASDINVVGELTIAGGEAASATIIVDDQPFKLCAETVRMKNVRIVTSSRAARRAVDLRALVRIESQGLMVERCVFDSGDSRDKTHDSFPPGFAPPTGPALIAWKLLDTADQRGGTGMIRDSLLFGDGPAVYLAHAVRQLTCDNVLKSGPGPLVQLAAAPAAKSKTVLKLSHSTTRAAGAIIRWVVPGEEALKSGSPARLRGSIMIEASDCVFDVASPRAALVELAGTGSEPRPEWLQAVQMTGEGSVTRPSVETAAWVSTADGRLTPLEGTALSLEGLVAGDFHFTGASATRVVDCEVHDSETPRRSPHPPGIRAGESPR
;
A
#
# COMPACT_ATOMS: atom_id res chain seq x y z
N MET A 1 -44.38 -24.28 -28.48
CA MET A 1 -43.21 -24.28 -29.40
C MET A 1 -42.34 -23.10 -29.01
N LEU A 2 -41.02 -23.28 -28.95
CA LEU A 2 -40.13 -22.18 -28.56
C LEU A 2 -39.85 -21.32 -29.79
N GLU A 3 -40.24 -20.04 -29.74
CA GLU A 3 -40.07 -19.10 -30.84
C GLU A 3 -38.58 -18.91 -31.17
N PRO A 4 -38.20 -18.97 -32.46
CA PRO A 4 -36.82 -18.77 -32.86
C PRO A 4 -36.42 -17.30 -32.75
N LEU A 5 -35.13 -17.05 -32.54
CA LEU A 5 -34.53 -15.72 -32.67
C LEU A 5 -34.94 -15.07 -33.99
N SER A 6 -35.26 -13.78 -33.97
CA SER A 6 -35.70 -13.02 -35.15
C SER A 6 -34.70 -13.14 -36.30
N GLU A 7 -35.25 -13.26 -37.51
CA GLU A 7 -34.43 -13.47 -38.72
C GLU A 7 -33.40 -12.34 -38.95
N PRO A 8 -33.69 -11.05 -38.69
CA PRO A 8 -32.70 -9.98 -38.83
C PRO A 8 -31.48 -10.17 -37.91
N ILE A 9 -31.69 -10.43 -36.62
CA ILE A 9 -30.61 -10.62 -35.65
C ILE A 9 -29.86 -11.91 -35.96
N ARG A 10 -30.59 -12.99 -36.28
CA ARG A 10 -29.99 -14.28 -36.65
C ARG A 10 -29.08 -14.17 -37.89
N ARG A 11 -29.52 -13.46 -38.93
CA ARG A 11 -28.73 -13.23 -40.14
C ARG A 11 -27.46 -12.45 -39.81
N LEU A 12 -27.58 -11.37 -39.02
CA LEU A 12 -26.44 -10.56 -38.60
C LEU A 12 -25.42 -11.36 -37.77
N LEU A 13 -25.88 -12.16 -36.82
CA LEU A 13 -25.01 -13.02 -36.01
C LEU A 13 -24.21 -14.02 -36.85
N PHE A 14 -24.81 -14.57 -37.91
CA PHE A 14 -24.15 -15.51 -38.82
C PHE A 14 -23.19 -14.81 -39.78
N GLU A 15 -23.61 -13.70 -40.39
CA GLU A 15 -22.77 -12.90 -41.28
C GLU A 15 -21.49 -12.45 -40.56
N LEU A 16 -21.63 -11.96 -39.33
CA LEU A 16 -20.50 -11.49 -38.54
C LEU A 16 -19.70 -12.61 -37.88
N ARG A 17 -20.08 -13.89 -38.05
CA ARG A 17 -19.45 -15.05 -37.40
C ARG A 17 -19.47 -15.00 -35.86
N LEU A 18 -20.46 -14.33 -35.27
CA LEU A 18 -20.67 -14.28 -33.81
C LEU A 18 -21.31 -15.58 -33.30
N CYS A 19 -22.16 -16.20 -34.11
CA CYS A 19 -22.90 -17.39 -33.74
C CYS A 19 -22.88 -18.42 -34.88
N SER A 20 -23.01 -19.71 -34.55
CA SER A 20 -23.26 -20.79 -35.51
C SER A 20 -24.61 -21.46 -35.23
N LEU A 21 -25.14 -22.20 -36.20
CA LEU A 21 -26.35 -23.02 -35.98
C LEU A 21 -26.19 -24.01 -34.82
N ARG A 22 -24.96 -24.51 -34.58
CA ARG A 22 -24.66 -25.40 -33.45
C ARG A 22 -24.78 -24.69 -32.11
N ASP A 23 -24.35 -23.44 -32.05
CA ASP A 23 -24.45 -22.61 -30.84
C ASP A 23 -25.92 -22.33 -30.49
N LEU A 24 -26.74 -21.93 -31.46
CA LEU A 24 -28.18 -21.75 -31.22
C LEU A 24 -28.87 -23.02 -30.74
N ARG A 25 -28.52 -24.20 -31.31
CA ARG A 25 -29.04 -25.48 -30.81
C ARG A 25 -28.64 -25.75 -29.36
N ARG A 26 -27.42 -25.38 -28.96
CA ARG A 26 -26.93 -25.51 -27.58
C ARG A 26 -27.70 -24.57 -26.63
N CYS A 27 -28.02 -23.36 -27.06
CA CYS A 27 -28.79 -22.38 -26.28
C CYS A 27 -30.25 -22.80 -26.03
N ARG A 28 -30.87 -23.65 -26.87
CA ARG A 28 -32.29 -24.03 -26.73
C ARG A 28 -32.68 -24.53 -25.34
N ARG A 29 -31.79 -25.28 -24.67
CA ARG A 29 -32.05 -25.77 -23.30
C ARG A 29 -32.04 -24.63 -22.27
N LEU A 30 -31.09 -23.70 -22.40
CA LEU A 30 -30.98 -22.52 -21.54
C LEU A 30 -32.18 -21.58 -21.74
N VAL A 31 -32.56 -21.31 -23.00
CA VAL A 31 -33.71 -20.46 -23.31
C VAL A 31 -35.00 -21.06 -22.74
N ARG A 32 -35.23 -22.37 -22.88
CA ARG A 32 -36.37 -23.05 -22.24
C ARG A 32 -36.39 -22.87 -20.72
N ALA A 33 -35.22 -23.01 -20.09
CA ALA A 33 -35.10 -22.87 -18.64
C ALA A 33 -35.34 -21.42 -18.19
N MET A 34 -35.01 -20.42 -19.00
CA MET A 34 -35.20 -19.02 -18.66
C MET A 34 -36.65 -18.55 -18.86
N THR A 35 -37.37 -19.06 -19.86
CA THR A 35 -38.70 -18.55 -20.20
C THR A 35 -39.85 -19.10 -19.36
N HIS A 36 -39.72 -20.22 -18.62
CA HIS A 36 -40.77 -20.79 -17.75
C HIS A 36 -42.20 -20.68 -18.34
N ASP A 37 -42.39 -21.19 -19.57
CA ASP A 37 -43.64 -21.16 -20.35
C ASP A 37 -44.08 -19.82 -20.98
N LEU A 38 -43.26 -18.77 -20.89
CA LEU A 38 -43.40 -17.52 -21.66
C LEU A 38 -42.78 -17.63 -23.07
N PRO A 39 -43.20 -16.78 -24.03
CA PRO A 39 -42.53 -16.68 -25.33
C PRO A 39 -41.08 -16.21 -25.20
N ALA A 40 -40.21 -16.70 -26.08
CA ALA A 40 -38.78 -16.44 -26.06
C ALA A 40 -38.44 -15.23 -26.93
N PHE A 41 -38.34 -14.05 -26.31
CA PHE A 41 -37.90 -12.83 -26.98
C PHE A 41 -36.42 -12.91 -27.41
N ASP A 42 -36.02 -12.04 -28.34
CA ASP A 42 -34.64 -11.97 -28.83
C ASP A 42 -33.62 -11.76 -27.71
N SER A 43 -33.96 -10.95 -26.69
CA SER A 43 -33.12 -10.72 -25.51
C SER A 43 -32.78 -12.01 -24.77
N VAL A 44 -33.74 -12.93 -24.63
CA VAL A 44 -33.53 -14.21 -23.95
C VAL A 44 -32.54 -15.10 -24.72
N TRP A 45 -32.60 -15.07 -26.04
CA TRP A 45 -31.63 -15.77 -26.89
C TRP A 45 -30.24 -15.15 -26.84
N LEU A 46 -30.15 -13.81 -26.81
CA LEU A 46 -28.89 -13.09 -26.69
C LEU A 46 -28.25 -13.33 -25.32
N ASP A 47 -29.02 -13.33 -24.23
CA ASP A 47 -28.57 -13.71 -22.88
C ASP A 47 -28.06 -15.15 -22.84
N ALA A 48 -28.75 -16.09 -23.47
CA ALA A 48 -28.28 -17.47 -23.56
C ALA A 48 -26.94 -17.56 -24.33
N LEU A 49 -26.75 -16.74 -25.36
CA LEU A 49 -25.50 -16.66 -26.12
C LEU A 49 -24.36 -16.02 -25.31
N VAL A 50 -24.67 -15.07 -24.42
CA VAL A 50 -23.74 -14.52 -23.44
C VAL A 50 -23.31 -15.59 -22.43
N GLN A 51 -24.26 -16.35 -21.87
CA GLN A 51 -23.98 -17.40 -20.88
C GLN A 51 -23.07 -18.51 -21.43
N ILE A 52 -23.20 -18.85 -22.73
CA ILE A 52 -22.30 -19.83 -23.36
C ILE A 52 -21.01 -19.23 -23.92
N GLY A 53 -20.76 -17.93 -23.67
CA GLY A 53 -19.53 -17.23 -24.04
C GLY A 53 -19.37 -16.94 -25.54
N ARG A 54 -20.47 -16.93 -26.32
CA ARG A 54 -20.43 -16.59 -27.75
C ARG A 54 -20.59 -15.10 -28.01
N LEU A 55 -21.31 -14.39 -27.13
CA LEU A 55 -21.42 -12.93 -27.14
C LEU A 55 -20.87 -12.35 -25.84
N THR A 56 -20.37 -11.12 -25.90
CA THR A 56 -20.15 -10.31 -24.70
C THR A 56 -21.47 -9.64 -24.28
N PRO A 57 -21.62 -9.24 -23.00
CA PRO A 57 -22.77 -8.43 -22.57
C PRO A 57 -22.92 -7.13 -23.36
N ASP A 58 -21.81 -6.51 -23.77
CA ASP A 58 -21.84 -5.31 -24.63
C ASP A 58 -22.40 -5.59 -26.02
N GLN A 59 -22.03 -6.74 -26.62
CA GLN A 59 -22.57 -7.14 -27.92
C GLN A 59 -24.06 -7.44 -27.85
N ALA A 60 -24.51 -8.14 -26.80
CA ALA A 60 -25.93 -8.39 -26.59
C ALA A 60 -26.72 -7.07 -26.49
N ARG A 61 -26.24 -6.10 -25.69
CA ARG A 61 -26.86 -4.77 -25.57
C ARG A 61 -26.94 -4.01 -26.90
N ILE A 62 -25.91 -4.09 -27.74
CA ILE A 62 -25.94 -3.46 -29.07
C ILE A 62 -26.98 -4.15 -29.97
N LEU A 63 -27.04 -5.48 -29.93
CA LEU A 63 -27.97 -6.28 -30.73
C LEU A 63 -29.43 -6.12 -30.30
N GLU A 64 -29.69 -5.76 -29.03
CA GLU A 64 -31.02 -5.41 -28.51
C GLU A 64 -31.42 -3.96 -28.80
N SER A 65 -30.48 -3.14 -29.25
CA SER A 65 -30.72 -1.72 -29.50
C SER A 65 -31.57 -1.50 -30.76
N ARG A 66 -32.00 -0.25 -30.98
CA ARG A 66 -32.76 0.13 -32.19
C ARG A 66 -31.96 -0.04 -33.49
N ASP A 67 -30.63 -0.14 -33.40
CA ASP A 67 -29.75 -0.39 -34.55
C ASP A 67 -28.74 -1.51 -34.24
N PRO A 68 -29.14 -2.78 -34.41
CA PRO A 68 -28.26 -3.93 -34.21
C PRO A 68 -27.05 -3.92 -35.15
N ALA A 69 -27.15 -3.28 -36.32
CA ALA A 69 -26.07 -3.23 -37.31
C ALA A 69 -24.89 -2.38 -36.86
N ALA A 70 -25.09 -1.47 -35.89
CA ALA A 70 -24.04 -0.67 -35.26
C ALA A 70 -22.93 -1.51 -34.56
N ILE A 71 -23.14 -2.82 -34.37
CA ILE A 71 -22.10 -3.75 -33.91
C ILE A 71 -20.95 -3.88 -34.93
N ARG A 72 -21.22 -3.64 -36.22
CA ARG A 72 -20.22 -3.62 -37.29
C ARG A 72 -19.78 -2.17 -37.54
N ILE A 73 -18.47 -1.95 -37.46
CA ILE A 73 -17.84 -0.65 -37.70
C ILE A 73 -16.83 -0.85 -38.84
N GLY A 74 -17.24 -0.50 -40.06
CA GLY A 74 -16.46 -0.76 -41.27
C GLY A 74 -16.10 -2.24 -41.44
N PRO A 75 -14.81 -2.62 -41.58
CA PRO A 75 -14.37 -4.00 -41.71
C PRO A 75 -14.27 -4.75 -40.37
N CYS A 76 -14.66 -4.13 -39.25
CA CYS A 76 -14.48 -4.68 -37.92
C CYS A 76 -15.82 -4.88 -37.18
N VAL A 77 -15.81 -5.79 -36.21
CA VAL A 77 -16.94 -6.09 -35.31
C VAL A 77 -16.55 -5.70 -33.90
N ALA A 78 -17.33 -4.82 -33.28
CA ALA A 78 -17.12 -4.39 -31.90
C ALA A 78 -17.29 -5.56 -30.94
N VAL A 79 -16.40 -5.67 -29.96
CA VAL A 79 -16.42 -6.68 -28.90
C VAL A 79 -16.85 -6.06 -27.58
N LYS A 80 -16.19 -4.97 -27.17
CA LYS A 80 -16.55 -4.21 -25.96
C LYS A 80 -15.86 -2.85 -25.94
N PRO A 81 -16.39 -1.83 -25.24
CA PRO A 81 -15.63 -0.64 -24.91
C PRO A 81 -14.45 -0.97 -24.01
N ILE A 82 -13.30 -0.34 -24.28
CA ILE A 82 -12.08 -0.48 -23.46
C ILE A 82 -11.49 0.85 -23.00
N GLY A 83 -12.10 1.96 -23.40
CA GLY A 83 -11.73 3.30 -22.95
C GLY A 83 -12.46 4.39 -23.71
N GLY A 84 -12.35 5.62 -23.23
CA GLY A 84 -12.84 6.82 -23.88
C GLY A 84 -11.89 7.98 -23.56
N GLY A 85 -11.63 8.82 -24.55
CA GLY A 85 -10.82 10.02 -24.40
C GLY A 85 -11.58 11.24 -24.93
N SER A 86 -11.00 12.42 -24.77
CA SER A 86 -11.64 13.67 -25.17
C SER A 86 -12.00 13.77 -26.66
N PHE A 87 -11.39 12.93 -27.51
CA PHE A 87 -11.66 12.90 -28.96
C PHE A 87 -12.66 11.81 -29.37
N GLY A 88 -13.04 10.91 -28.46
CA GLY A 88 -14.04 9.88 -28.76
C GLY A 88 -13.80 8.54 -28.05
N ARG A 89 -14.41 7.48 -28.58
CA ARG A 89 -14.49 6.17 -27.91
C ARG A 89 -13.48 5.16 -28.46
N THR A 90 -12.95 4.34 -27.56
CA THR A 90 -12.01 3.25 -27.88
C THR A 90 -12.66 1.90 -27.59
N LEU A 91 -12.71 1.04 -28.60
CA LEU A 91 -13.38 -0.26 -28.57
C LEU A 91 -12.36 -1.37 -28.84
N LEU A 92 -12.46 -2.46 -28.10
CA LEU A 92 -11.90 -3.74 -28.52
C LEU A 92 -12.79 -4.27 -29.65
N ALA A 93 -12.17 -4.73 -30.72
CA ALA A 93 -12.86 -5.26 -31.87
C ALA A 93 -12.12 -6.46 -32.45
N ARG A 94 -12.70 -7.07 -33.47
CA ARG A 94 -12.03 -8.05 -34.33
C ARG A 94 -12.38 -7.79 -35.80
N PRO A 95 -11.53 -8.20 -36.76
CA PRO A 95 -11.93 -8.21 -38.16
C PRO A 95 -13.22 -9.01 -38.39
N ALA A 96 -14.09 -8.53 -39.27
CA ALA A 96 -15.35 -9.18 -39.60
C ALA A 96 -15.13 -10.58 -40.23
N GLU A 97 -14.08 -10.71 -41.04
CA GLU A 97 -13.67 -11.97 -41.67
C GLU A 97 -13.06 -12.98 -40.67
N GLY A 98 -12.79 -12.56 -39.43
CA GLY A 98 -12.06 -13.34 -38.43
C GLY A 98 -10.57 -12.99 -38.42
N GLY A 99 -9.93 -13.16 -37.26
CA GLY A 99 -8.53 -12.78 -37.04
C GLY A 99 -8.27 -12.39 -35.60
N GLU A 100 -7.07 -11.86 -35.35
CA GLU A 100 -6.68 -11.35 -34.04
C GLU A 100 -7.48 -10.12 -33.62
N LEU A 101 -7.58 -9.89 -32.31
CA LEU A 101 -8.22 -8.70 -31.76
C LEU A 101 -7.50 -7.42 -32.19
N CYS A 102 -8.27 -6.39 -32.49
CA CYS A 102 -7.81 -5.05 -32.81
C CYS A 102 -8.43 -4.02 -31.87
N VAL A 103 -7.89 -2.81 -31.90
CA VAL A 103 -8.46 -1.64 -31.26
C VAL A 103 -9.04 -0.75 -32.33
N ILE A 104 -10.29 -0.34 -32.13
CA ILE A 104 -10.93 0.71 -32.91
C ILE A 104 -10.99 1.98 -32.07
N LYS A 105 -10.52 3.09 -32.63
CA LYS A 105 -10.78 4.43 -32.09
C LYS A 105 -11.71 5.17 -33.03
N GLN A 106 -12.85 5.58 -32.51
CA GLN A 106 -13.78 6.45 -33.21
C GLN A 106 -13.62 7.86 -32.69
N LEU A 107 -13.26 8.75 -33.59
CA LEU A 107 -12.94 10.14 -33.29
C LEU A 107 -14.04 11.04 -33.84
N ASN A 108 -14.59 11.88 -32.97
CA ASN A 108 -15.54 12.91 -33.35
C ASN A 108 -14.76 14.08 -33.98
N ALA A 109 -15.01 14.40 -35.24
CA ALA A 109 -14.46 15.58 -35.91
C ALA A 109 -15.61 16.35 -36.57
N SER A 110 -15.52 17.68 -36.62
CA SER A 110 -16.46 18.50 -37.40
C SER A 110 -16.20 18.31 -38.90
N ASP A 111 -17.24 18.38 -39.74
CA ASP A 111 -17.17 17.98 -41.15
C ASP A 111 -16.01 18.58 -41.97
N ARG A 112 -15.60 19.82 -41.66
CA ARG A 112 -14.45 20.49 -42.29
C ARG A 112 -13.08 20.00 -41.79
N LEU A 113 -12.95 19.70 -40.50
CA LEU A 113 -11.72 19.17 -39.90
C LEU A 113 -11.51 17.70 -40.26
N THR A 114 -12.58 16.98 -40.61
CA THR A 114 -12.54 15.54 -40.89
C THR A 114 -11.70 15.18 -42.12
N ALA A 115 -11.79 15.93 -43.23
CA ALA A 115 -11.07 15.57 -44.47
C ALA A 115 -9.54 15.75 -44.34
N GLU A 116 -9.10 16.91 -43.86
CA GLU A 116 -7.68 17.21 -43.66
C GLU A 116 -7.04 16.32 -42.58
N THR A 117 -7.80 15.99 -41.52
CA THR A 117 -7.34 15.04 -40.49
C THR A 117 -7.20 13.63 -41.05
N VAL A 118 -8.13 13.17 -41.90
CA VAL A 118 -8.04 11.86 -42.55
C VAL A 118 -6.82 11.81 -43.46
N GLU A 119 -6.59 12.82 -44.29
CA GLU A 119 -5.44 12.89 -45.20
C GLU A 119 -4.10 12.77 -44.42
N ARG A 120 -3.93 13.55 -43.34
CA ARG A 120 -2.74 13.45 -42.47
C ARG A 120 -2.58 12.07 -41.82
N LEU A 121 -3.69 11.43 -41.43
CA LEU A 121 -3.65 10.08 -40.87
C LEU A 121 -3.28 9.04 -41.93
N GLU A 122 -3.79 9.16 -43.14
CA GLU A 122 -3.46 8.29 -44.28
C GLU A 122 -1.97 8.43 -44.62
N GLU A 123 -1.45 9.66 -44.72
CA GLU A 123 -0.02 9.93 -44.91
C GLU A 123 0.84 9.29 -43.81
N PHE A 124 0.44 9.44 -42.53
CA PHE A 124 1.16 8.82 -41.43
C PHE A 124 1.12 7.29 -41.51
N ILE A 125 -0.05 6.70 -41.79
CA ILE A 125 -0.25 5.25 -41.92
C ILE A 125 0.58 4.68 -43.07
N ASP A 126 0.69 5.40 -44.17
CA ASP A 126 1.53 5.01 -45.30
C ASP A 126 3.02 5.10 -44.95
N ALA A 127 3.46 6.12 -44.23
CA ALA A 127 4.84 6.26 -43.78
C ALA A 127 5.26 5.18 -42.77
N VAL A 128 4.33 4.68 -41.94
CA VAL A 128 4.55 3.56 -41.00
C VAL A 128 4.21 2.20 -41.59
N ARG A 129 3.90 2.10 -42.88
CA ARG A 129 3.58 0.81 -43.51
C ARG A 129 4.74 -0.17 -43.34
N GLY A 130 4.44 -1.38 -42.87
CA GLY A 130 5.46 -2.39 -42.54
C GLY A 130 6.30 -2.08 -41.30
N PHE A 131 5.93 -1.06 -40.51
CA PHE A 131 6.48 -0.87 -39.17
C PHE A 131 5.92 -1.94 -38.22
N ASP A 132 6.81 -2.78 -37.68
CA ASP A 132 6.48 -3.66 -36.57
C ASP A 132 7.58 -3.59 -35.51
N HIS A 133 7.18 -3.29 -34.27
CA HIS A 133 8.09 -3.21 -33.14
C HIS A 133 7.38 -3.67 -31.85
N PRO A 134 8.04 -4.45 -30.98
CA PRO A 134 7.41 -4.95 -29.75
C PRO A 134 6.98 -3.83 -28.79
N ALA A 135 7.68 -2.70 -28.78
CA ALA A 135 7.44 -1.59 -27.87
C ALA A 135 6.60 -0.44 -28.45
N LEU A 136 6.14 -0.52 -29.71
CA LEU A 136 5.38 0.56 -30.34
C LEU A 136 4.31 0.03 -31.30
N VAL A 137 3.10 0.57 -31.21
CA VAL A 137 1.99 0.27 -32.11
C VAL A 137 1.59 1.53 -32.87
N ALA A 138 1.74 1.47 -34.19
CA ALA A 138 1.21 2.45 -35.11
C ALA A 138 -0.18 2.04 -35.63
N PRO A 139 -1.05 3.01 -36.00
CA PRO A 139 -2.30 2.71 -36.71
C PRO A 139 -2.03 1.97 -38.02
N LYS A 140 -2.90 1.00 -38.33
CA LYS A 140 -2.81 0.18 -39.55
C LYS A 140 -3.69 0.70 -40.68
N SER A 141 -4.82 1.31 -40.34
CA SER A 141 -5.76 1.86 -41.31
C SER A 141 -6.64 2.91 -40.64
N CYS A 142 -7.07 3.89 -41.42
CA CYS A 142 -8.16 4.80 -41.06
C CYS A 142 -9.23 4.79 -42.15
N PHE A 143 -10.45 5.09 -41.78
CA PHE A 143 -11.55 5.30 -42.72
C PHE A 143 -12.63 6.16 -42.08
N ARG A 144 -13.50 6.76 -42.90
CA ARG A 144 -14.63 7.54 -42.44
C ARG A 144 -15.89 6.67 -42.34
N VAL A 145 -16.63 6.82 -41.24
CA VAL A 145 -17.99 6.27 -41.08
C VAL A 145 -18.87 7.43 -40.61
N ASP A 146 -19.82 7.84 -41.44
CA ASP A 146 -20.65 9.03 -41.21
C ASP A 146 -19.78 10.26 -40.89
N HIS A 147 -19.98 10.88 -39.72
CA HIS A 147 -19.22 12.03 -39.22
C HIS A 147 -18.03 11.64 -38.32
N GLN A 148 -17.60 10.37 -38.36
CA GLN A 148 -16.55 9.84 -37.49
C GLN A 148 -15.33 9.38 -38.29
N ILE A 149 -14.15 9.63 -37.75
CA ILE A 149 -12.92 8.99 -38.21
C ILE A 149 -12.70 7.73 -37.39
N VAL A 150 -12.51 6.61 -38.07
CA VAL A 150 -12.28 5.31 -37.44
C VAL A 150 -10.86 4.86 -37.71
N LEU A 151 -10.07 4.71 -36.64
CA LEU A 151 -8.70 4.21 -36.68
C LEU A 151 -8.64 2.78 -36.16
N VAL A 152 -7.87 1.93 -36.84
CA VAL A 152 -7.67 0.52 -36.46
C VAL A 152 -6.21 0.26 -36.15
N SER A 153 -5.94 -0.29 -34.97
CA SER A 153 -4.60 -0.60 -34.48
C SER A 153 -4.54 -2.01 -33.88
N ARG A 154 -3.33 -2.57 -33.72
CA ARG A 154 -3.12 -3.84 -33.01
C ARG A 154 -3.56 -3.72 -31.55
N TYR A 155 -4.28 -4.72 -31.03
CA TYR A 155 -4.60 -4.78 -29.61
C TYR A 155 -3.39 -5.18 -28.77
N VAL A 156 -3.21 -4.48 -27.65
CA VAL A 156 -2.19 -4.78 -26.64
C VAL A 156 -2.89 -5.03 -25.31
N ALA A 157 -2.77 -6.25 -24.78
CA ALA A 157 -3.36 -6.60 -23.49
C ALA A 157 -2.56 -6.03 -22.31
N GLY A 158 -3.25 -5.73 -21.19
CA GLY A 158 -2.67 -5.15 -19.97
C GLY A 158 -3.00 -3.66 -19.80
N PRO A 159 -2.94 -3.09 -18.59
CA PRO A 159 -3.38 -1.74 -18.28
C PRO A 159 -2.40 -0.69 -18.76
N HIS A 160 -2.85 0.55 -18.75
CA HIS A 160 -2.01 1.71 -18.98
C HIS A 160 -1.13 2.00 -17.76
N LEU A 161 0.07 2.55 -17.98
CA LEU A 161 0.93 2.98 -16.88
C LEU A 161 0.26 4.02 -15.99
N GLY A 162 -0.62 4.86 -16.54
CA GLY A 162 -1.40 5.83 -15.75
C GLY A 162 -2.27 5.16 -14.69
N GLU A 163 -2.96 4.07 -15.05
CA GLU A 163 -3.75 3.26 -14.10
C GLU A 163 -2.84 2.63 -13.04
N LEU A 164 -1.67 2.14 -13.45
CA LEU A 164 -0.70 1.54 -12.53
C LEU A 164 -0.15 2.55 -11.53
N VAL A 165 0.19 3.76 -11.98
CA VAL A 165 0.71 4.85 -11.13
C VAL A 165 -0.35 5.29 -10.12
N VAL A 166 -1.61 5.46 -10.55
CA VAL A 166 -2.71 5.81 -9.63
C VAL A 166 -2.88 4.77 -8.52
N ARG A 167 -2.75 3.48 -8.85
CA ARG A 167 -2.97 2.40 -7.86
C ARG A 167 -1.76 2.07 -6.99
N ARG A 168 -0.52 2.31 -7.45
CA ARG A 168 0.71 1.91 -6.75
C ARG A 168 1.60 3.08 -6.32
N GLY A 169 1.26 4.30 -6.72
CA GLY A 169 2.17 5.42 -6.63
C GLY A 169 3.33 5.25 -7.60
N ARG A 170 4.53 5.60 -7.15
CA ARG A 170 5.72 5.54 -7.99
C ARG A 170 6.26 4.12 -8.20
N PHE A 171 7.05 3.94 -9.23
CA PHE A 171 7.61 2.68 -9.64
C PHE A 171 9.04 2.53 -9.09
N PRO A 172 9.47 1.29 -8.76
CA PRO A 172 10.88 1.04 -8.46
C PRO A 172 11.78 1.48 -9.61
N ALA A 173 12.94 2.04 -9.32
CA ALA A 173 13.79 2.64 -10.34
C ALA A 173 14.20 1.65 -11.44
N ALA A 174 14.47 0.39 -11.08
CA ALA A 174 14.79 -0.67 -12.03
C ALA A 174 13.64 -1.02 -12.99
N VAL A 175 12.38 -0.80 -12.58
CA VAL A 175 11.18 -1.00 -13.42
C VAL A 175 11.04 0.18 -14.39
N ALA A 176 11.10 1.42 -13.89
CA ALA A 176 11.04 2.63 -14.72
C ALA A 176 12.17 2.66 -15.76
N TRP A 177 13.38 2.24 -15.37
CA TRP A 177 14.52 2.16 -16.29
C TRP A 177 14.26 1.18 -17.44
N GLU A 178 13.73 -0.01 -17.15
CA GLU A 178 13.45 -1.01 -18.19
C GLU A 178 12.33 -0.56 -19.13
N ILE A 179 11.31 0.13 -18.61
CA ILE A 179 10.30 0.80 -19.43
C ILE A 179 10.98 1.81 -20.36
N GLY A 180 11.85 2.67 -19.82
CA GLY A 180 12.61 3.66 -20.58
C GLY A 180 13.43 3.03 -21.71
N ARG A 181 14.13 1.92 -21.46
CA ARG A 181 14.90 1.20 -22.49
C ARG A 181 14.01 0.68 -23.63
N GLN A 182 12.91 0.01 -23.30
CA GLN A 182 12.01 -0.55 -24.31
C GLN A 182 11.35 0.53 -25.16
N LEU A 183 10.92 1.63 -24.53
CA LEU A 183 10.31 2.75 -25.24
C LEU A 183 11.35 3.48 -26.10
N ALA A 184 12.55 3.74 -25.59
CA ALA A 184 13.64 4.36 -26.36
C ALA A 184 14.00 3.55 -27.61
N GLU A 185 14.07 2.21 -27.51
CA GLU A 185 14.32 1.34 -28.68
C GLU A 185 13.23 1.50 -29.75
N GLY A 186 11.95 1.49 -29.35
CA GLY A 186 10.84 1.66 -30.30
C GLY A 186 10.78 3.06 -30.91
N LEU A 187 11.04 4.09 -30.12
CA LEU A 187 11.06 5.48 -30.58
C LEU A 187 12.25 5.76 -31.50
N ASP A 188 13.42 5.14 -31.27
CA ASP A 188 14.56 5.24 -32.19
C ASP A 188 14.21 4.70 -33.58
N ARG A 189 13.55 3.54 -33.63
CA ARG A 189 13.10 2.92 -34.89
C ARG A 189 12.03 3.73 -35.62
N LEU A 190 11.19 4.48 -34.89
CA LEU A 190 10.22 5.40 -35.48
C LEU A 190 10.93 6.65 -36.03
N ALA A 191 11.84 7.24 -35.24
CA ALA A 191 12.63 8.41 -35.62
C ALA A 191 13.52 8.16 -36.85
N GLN A 192 14.07 6.96 -37.02
CA GLN A 192 14.83 6.56 -38.21
C GLN A 192 14.00 6.61 -39.51
N ARG A 193 12.66 6.60 -39.41
CA ARG A 193 11.74 6.81 -40.55
C ARG A 193 11.31 8.27 -40.72
N GLY A 194 11.90 9.20 -39.96
CA GLY A 194 11.54 10.62 -39.98
C GLY A 194 10.22 10.93 -39.27
N LEU A 195 9.73 10.03 -38.42
CA LEU A 195 8.43 10.13 -37.77
C LEU A 195 8.57 10.33 -36.26
N THR A 196 7.59 11.01 -35.66
CA THR A 196 7.48 11.22 -34.20
C THR A 196 6.21 10.60 -33.66
N HIS A 197 6.22 10.25 -32.37
CA HIS A 197 5.04 9.75 -31.68
C HIS A 197 4.06 10.87 -31.32
N GLY A 198 4.54 11.95 -30.69
CA GLY A 198 3.80 13.19 -30.42
C GLY A 198 2.80 13.19 -29.26
N ASP A 199 2.48 12.03 -28.67
CA ASP A 199 1.65 11.95 -27.45
C ASP A 199 2.20 10.92 -26.44
N ILE A 200 3.47 11.06 -26.05
CA ILE A 200 4.11 10.16 -25.08
C ILE A 200 3.66 10.53 -23.66
N ARG A 201 2.92 9.63 -23.01
CA ARG A 201 2.41 9.81 -21.64
C ARG A 201 1.99 8.48 -21.03
N ALA A 202 1.78 8.47 -19.71
CA ALA A 202 1.44 7.25 -18.97
C ALA A 202 0.13 6.60 -19.46
N ALA A 203 -0.81 7.41 -19.95
CA ALA A 203 -2.07 6.93 -20.54
C ALA A 203 -1.90 6.22 -21.89
N ASN A 204 -0.77 6.39 -22.59
CA ASN A 204 -0.52 5.81 -23.90
C ASN A 204 0.52 4.68 -23.87
N VAL A 205 1.00 4.27 -22.68
CA VAL A 205 1.91 3.13 -22.52
C VAL A 205 1.18 2.00 -21.81
N ARG A 206 1.14 0.82 -22.43
CA ARG A 206 0.53 -0.39 -21.86
C ARG A 206 1.60 -1.35 -21.36
N LEU A 207 1.34 -1.98 -20.22
CA LEU A 207 2.25 -2.98 -19.64
C LEU A 207 1.65 -4.39 -19.74
N THR A 208 2.26 -5.24 -20.56
CA THR A 208 1.78 -6.60 -20.80
C THR A 208 2.24 -7.58 -19.72
N LEU A 209 1.53 -8.70 -19.56
CA LEU A 209 1.93 -9.81 -18.68
C LEU A 209 3.27 -10.45 -19.07
N ALA A 210 3.70 -10.27 -20.33
CA ALA A 210 5.00 -10.72 -20.82
C ALA A 210 6.15 -9.77 -20.45
N GLY A 211 5.86 -8.65 -19.77
CA GLY A 211 6.85 -7.66 -19.39
C GLY A 211 7.30 -6.79 -20.56
N ALA A 212 6.39 -6.49 -21.49
CA ALA A 212 6.59 -5.52 -22.55
C ALA A 212 5.87 -4.20 -22.22
N ALA A 213 6.61 -3.09 -22.27
CA ALA A 213 6.06 -1.74 -22.24
C ALA A 213 5.82 -1.29 -23.69
N VAL A 214 4.56 -1.05 -24.05
CA VAL A 214 4.16 -0.82 -25.44
C VAL A 214 3.46 0.52 -25.54
N LEU A 215 4.06 1.42 -26.31
CA LEU A 215 3.48 2.71 -26.64
C LEU A 215 2.45 2.53 -27.76
N VAL A 216 1.27 3.11 -27.56
CA VAL A 216 0.16 3.08 -28.52
C VAL A 216 -0.17 4.50 -28.97
N ASP A 217 -0.89 4.61 -30.09
CA ASP A 217 -1.46 5.88 -30.59
C ASP A 217 -0.49 6.85 -31.26
N ALA A 218 0.58 6.30 -31.85
CA ALA A 218 1.55 7.09 -32.61
C ALA A 218 0.89 7.87 -33.75
N GLY A 219 1.27 9.14 -33.91
CA GLY A 219 0.85 10.01 -35.03
C GLY A 219 -0.57 10.56 -34.94
N ILE A 220 -1.43 9.98 -34.10
CA ILE A 220 -2.85 10.35 -34.02
C ILE A 220 -3.02 11.79 -33.53
N ARG A 221 -2.22 12.20 -32.53
CA ARG A 221 -2.33 13.54 -31.94
C ARG A 221 -1.95 14.63 -32.93
N GLN A 222 -0.84 14.44 -33.65
CA GLN A 222 -0.37 15.42 -34.63
C GLN A 222 -1.37 15.61 -35.78
N ALA A 223 -2.04 14.52 -36.19
CA ALA A 223 -3.06 14.61 -37.23
C ALA A 223 -4.32 15.35 -36.76
N LEU A 224 -4.76 15.11 -35.51
CA LEU A 224 -5.98 15.70 -34.94
C LEU A 224 -5.82 17.17 -34.51
N ASP A 225 -4.64 17.55 -34.03
CA ASP A 225 -4.39 18.86 -33.46
C ASP A 225 -2.93 19.26 -33.71
N PRO A 226 -2.63 19.70 -34.94
CA PRO A 226 -1.26 20.00 -35.37
C PRO A 226 -0.67 21.20 -34.62
N VAL A 227 -1.51 22.07 -34.06
CA VAL A 227 -1.10 23.21 -33.24
C VAL A 227 -1.58 22.98 -31.83
N LEU A 228 -0.69 23.00 -30.86
CA LEU A 228 -1.07 22.82 -29.45
C LEU A 228 -2.03 23.93 -29.00
N THR A 229 -3.33 23.64 -29.03
CA THR A 229 -4.37 24.56 -28.57
C THR A 229 -4.92 24.08 -27.24
N MET A 230 -5.11 24.99 -26.29
CA MET A 230 -5.77 24.67 -25.04
C MET A 230 -7.26 24.48 -25.28
N HIS A 231 -7.76 23.33 -24.89
CA HIS A 231 -9.17 22.99 -24.98
C HIS A 231 -9.69 22.70 -23.58
N SER A 232 -10.74 23.41 -23.15
CA SER A 232 -11.34 23.27 -21.83
C SER A 232 -11.90 21.87 -21.52
N GLY A 233 -12.06 21.01 -22.54
CA GLY A 233 -12.49 19.61 -22.40
C GLY A 233 -11.38 18.56 -22.36
N LEU A 234 -10.09 18.95 -22.42
CA LEU A 234 -8.96 18.02 -22.30
C LEU A 234 -8.57 17.80 -20.84
N ALA A 235 -8.35 16.53 -20.47
CA ALA A 235 -7.94 16.17 -19.12
C ALA A 235 -6.54 16.76 -18.79
N PRO A 236 -6.31 17.32 -17.58
CA PRO A 236 -5.07 18.00 -17.21
C PRO A 236 -3.80 17.16 -17.38
N GLU A 237 -3.89 15.83 -17.29
CA GLU A 237 -2.76 14.90 -17.42
C GLU A 237 -2.21 14.82 -18.84
N ARG A 238 -2.91 15.40 -19.82
CA ARG A 238 -2.41 15.54 -21.19
C ARG A 238 -1.27 16.53 -21.29
N TYR A 239 -1.19 17.46 -20.36
CA TYR A 239 -0.19 18.53 -20.35
C TYR A 239 1.03 18.19 -19.47
N ASP A 240 1.11 16.97 -18.92
CA ASP A 240 2.16 16.52 -17.98
C ASP A 240 3.58 16.40 -18.59
N GLY A 241 3.66 16.35 -19.93
CA GLY A 241 4.91 16.11 -20.66
C GLY A 241 5.04 16.91 -21.94
N VAL A 242 4.32 18.04 -22.05
CA VAL A 242 4.38 18.89 -23.25
C VAL A 242 5.72 19.61 -23.31
N ALA A 243 6.43 19.45 -24.42
CA ALA A 243 7.72 20.09 -24.61
C ALA A 243 7.58 21.62 -24.74
N PRO A 244 8.49 22.42 -24.15
CA PRO A 244 8.42 23.88 -24.15
C PRO A 244 8.27 24.51 -25.55
N GLU A 245 8.94 23.96 -26.56
CA GLU A 245 8.93 24.47 -27.94
C GLU A 245 7.60 24.29 -28.67
N LEU A 246 6.70 23.44 -28.16
CA LEU A 246 5.35 23.27 -28.71
C LEU A 246 4.37 24.32 -28.18
N ILE A 247 4.74 25.09 -27.16
CA ILE A 247 3.86 26.03 -26.46
C ILE A 247 3.93 27.40 -27.13
N GLY A 248 2.81 27.87 -27.66
CA GLY A 248 2.63 29.25 -28.15
C GLY A 248 3.20 29.60 -29.53
N VAL A 249 4.17 28.83 -30.06
CA VAL A 249 4.87 29.17 -31.34
C VAL A 249 4.50 28.23 -32.49
N GLY A 250 3.72 27.17 -32.25
CA GLY A 250 3.33 26.21 -33.29
C GLY A 250 4.51 25.39 -33.84
N GLY A 251 5.53 25.14 -33.00
CA GLY A 251 6.67 24.30 -33.38
C GLY A 251 6.23 22.91 -33.82
N GLN A 252 6.91 22.35 -34.83
CA GLN A 252 6.64 21.00 -35.31
C GLN A 252 7.28 19.96 -34.37
N PRO A 253 6.56 18.90 -33.98
CA PRO A 253 7.12 17.83 -33.16
C PRO A 253 8.36 17.19 -33.82
N CYS A 254 9.43 17.03 -33.05
CA CYS A 254 10.68 16.41 -33.49
C CYS A 254 11.16 15.34 -32.48
N VAL A 255 12.29 14.69 -32.76
CA VAL A 255 12.87 13.67 -31.86
C VAL A 255 13.13 14.24 -30.45
N ALA A 256 13.64 15.47 -30.36
CA ALA A 256 13.89 16.14 -29.08
C ALA A 256 12.60 16.42 -28.28
N THR A 257 11.47 16.63 -28.97
CA THR A 257 10.14 16.78 -28.37
C THR A 257 9.68 15.49 -27.73
N ASP A 258 9.78 14.36 -28.44
CA ASP A 258 9.45 13.04 -27.90
C ASP A 258 10.40 12.64 -26.76
N ALA A 259 11.68 13.00 -26.85
CA ALA A 259 12.65 12.78 -25.78
C ALA A 259 12.24 13.50 -24.49
N TYR A 260 11.78 14.76 -24.60
CA TYR A 260 11.26 15.50 -23.46
C TYR A 260 10.04 14.83 -22.82
N ALA A 261 9.07 14.42 -23.63
CA ALA A 261 7.88 13.74 -23.15
C ALA A 261 8.20 12.39 -22.49
N LEU A 262 9.15 11.62 -23.04
CA LEU A 262 9.68 10.40 -22.41
C LEU A 262 10.36 10.70 -21.07
N GLY A 263 11.16 11.77 -21.00
CA GLY A 263 11.79 12.20 -19.75
C GLY A 263 10.77 12.54 -18.67
N CYS A 264 9.73 13.31 -19.01
CA CYS A 264 8.62 13.63 -18.11
C CYS A 264 7.86 12.37 -17.68
N LEU A 265 7.61 11.42 -18.59
CA LEU A 265 7.01 10.13 -18.26
C LEU A 265 7.87 9.35 -17.26
N LEU A 266 9.16 9.16 -17.51
CA LEU A 266 10.04 8.43 -16.58
C LEU A 266 10.15 9.12 -15.23
N TRP A 267 10.24 10.46 -15.23
CA TRP A 267 10.17 11.25 -14.00
C TRP A 267 8.86 10.98 -13.26
N GLN A 268 7.72 10.96 -13.96
CA GLN A 268 6.41 10.68 -13.37
C GLN A 268 6.32 9.27 -12.79
N LEU A 269 6.84 8.27 -13.50
CA LEU A 269 6.88 6.89 -13.00
C LEU A 269 7.72 6.82 -11.73
N LEU A 270 8.88 7.49 -11.69
CA LEU A 270 9.78 7.48 -10.55
C LEU A 270 9.31 8.34 -9.38
N ALA A 271 8.58 9.42 -9.61
CA ALA A 271 8.10 10.31 -8.55
C ALA A 271 6.67 9.99 -8.10
N GLY A 272 5.90 9.24 -8.90
CA GLY A 272 4.50 8.88 -8.64
C GLY A 272 3.52 10.01 -8.97
N ARG A 273 4.02 11.13 -9.49
CA ARG A 273 3.27 12.33 -9.88
C ARG A 273 4.00 13.00 -11.05
N PRO A 274 3.36 13.83 -11.88
CA PRO A 274 4.06 14.54 -12.93
C PRO A 274 5.05 15.60 -12.39
N PRO A 275 6.06 16.01 -13.18
CA PRO A 275 7.05 17.03 -12.79
C PRO A 275 6.42 18.31 -12.27
N PHE A 276 5.38 18.79 -12.96
CA PHE A 276 4.60 19.94 -12.56
C PHE A 276 3.17 19.50 -12.19
N PRO A 277 2.88 19.32 -10.88
CA PRO A 277 1.56 18.94 -10.41
C PRO A 277 0.61 20.15 -10.46
N GLY A 278 -0.69 19.90 -10.58
CA GLY A 278 -1.75 20.91 -10.65
C GLY A 278 -2.89 20.49 -11.56
N GLY A 279 -4.10 21.00 -11.33
CA GLY A 279 -5.26 20.70 -12.18
C GLY A 279 -5.43 21.64 -13.37
N ASP A 280 -4.78 22.81 -13.33
CA ASP A 280 -4.94 23.85 -14.36
C ASP A 280 -3.95 23.66 -15.53
N PRO A 281 -4.44 23.40 -16.76
CA PRO A 281 -3.61 23.31 -17.96
C PRO A 281 -2.70 24.52 -18.21
N LEU A 282 -3.18 25.75 -17.96
CA LEU A 282 -2.40 26.98 -18.17
C LEU A 282 -1.17 27.01 -17.27
N ILE A 283 -1.37 26.67 -16.00
CA ILE A 283 -0.29 26.64 -15.00
C ILE A 283 0.77 25.61 -15.39
N LYS A 284 0.35 24.43 -15.89
CA LYS A 284 1.28 23.39 -16.36
C LYS A 284 2.08 23.83 -17.57
N LEU A 285 1.40 24.38 -18.59
CA LEU A 285 2.07 24.85 -19.80
C LEU A 285 3.05 25.98 -19.48
N ALA A 286 2.64 26.95 -18.66
CA ALA A 286 3.52 28.01 -18.18
C ALA A 286 4.71 27.44 -17.40
N ALA A 287 4.50 26.42 -16.57
CA ALA A 287 5.57 25.76 -15.83
C ALA A 287 6.58 25.07 -16.75
N HIS A 288 6.12 24.30 -17.74
CA HIS A 288 7.01 23.69 -18.75
C HIS A 288 7.80 24.74 -19.53
N GLN A 289 7.19 25.88 -19.86
CA GLN A 289 7.84 26.95 -20.61
C GLN A 289 8.89 27.72 -19.77
N THR A 290 8.62 27.94 -18.49
CA THR A 290 9.41 28.88 -17.66
C THR A 290 10.32 28.20 -16.63
N ARG A 291 9.92 27.05 -16.08
CA ARG A 291 10.60 26.38 -14.96
C ARG A 291 11.48 25.24 -15.45
N THR A 292 12.53 24.94 -14.70
CA THR A 292 13.33 23.72 -14.88
C THR A 292 12.68 22.56 -14.13
N ILE A 293 12.68 21.38 -14.72
CA ILE A 293 12.28 20.16 -14.02
C ILE A 293 13.35 19.83 -12.98
N ASP A 294 12.93 19.67 -11.74
CA ASP A 294 13.82 19.32 -10.63
C ASP A 294 14.36 17.90 -10.78
N ASP A 295 15.54 17.64 -10.19
CA ASP A 295 16.13 16.30 -10.15
C ASP A 295 15.16 15.32 -9.47
N VAL A 296 14.84 14.23 -10.19
CA VAL A 296 13.92 13.20 -9.71
C VAL A 296 14.37 12.56 -8.41
N ARG A 297 15.67 12.57 -8.11
CA ARG A 297 16.24 12.04 -6.86
C ARG A 297 15.78 12.79 -5.61
N ARG A 298 15.20 13.98 -5.74
CA ARG A 298 14.52 14.66 -4.62
C ARG A 298 13.23 13.95 -4.19
N TRP A 299 12.63 13.14 -5.07
CA TRP A 299 11.42 12.35 -4.78
C TRP A 299 11.68 10.84 -4.79
N ALA A 300 12.71 10.40 -5.51
CA ALA A 300 13.16 9.03 -5.57
C ALA A 300 14.69 8.94 -5.44
N PRO A 301 15.26 9.12 -4.24
CA PRO A 301 16.70 9.12 -3.99
C PRO A 301 17.38 7.80 -4.34
N ASP A 302 16.62 6.70 -4.41
CA ASP A 302 17.06 5.38 -4.88
C ASP A 302 17.26 5.30 -6.40
N THR A 303 16.94 6.36 -7.14
CA THR A 303 17.11 6.41 -8.60
C THR A 303 18.60 6.35 -8.96
N PRO A 304 19.04 5.37 -9.76
CA PRO A 304 20.41 5.28 -10.22
C PRO A 304 20.85 6.54 -10.96
N ASP A 305 22.08 6.97 -10.70
CA ASP A 305 22.70 8.16 -11.25
C ASP A 305 22.59 8.28 -12.78
N LEU A 306 22.80 7.17 -13.49
CA LEU A 306 22.70 7.14 -14.95
C LEU A 306 21.27 7.37 -15.46
N LEU A 307 20.27 6.88 -14.73
CA LEU A 307 18.87 7.10 -15.06
C LEU A 307 18.48 8.56 -14.77
N ALA A 308 18.85 9.09 -13.59
CA ALA A 308 18.57 10.47 -13.21
C ALA A 308 19.21 11.48 -14.19
N ARG A 309 20.48 11.29 -14.56
CA ARG A 309 21.17 12.12 -15.56
C ARG A 309 20.52 12.01 -16.95
N GLY A 310 20.11 10.82 -17.35
CA GLY A 310 19.40 10.61 -18.62
C GLY A 310 18.06 11.34 -18.66
N ILE A 311 17.29 11.29 -17.56
CA ILE A 311 16.04 12.06 -17.41
C ILE A 311 16.31 13.56 -17.47
N ALA A 312 17.27 14.07 -16.71
CA ALA A 312 17.63 15.48 -16.71
C ALA A 312 18.04 15.99 -18.12
N ARG A 313 18.82 15.19 -18.87
CA ARG A 313 19.20 15.51 -20.25
C ARG A 313 17.98 15.55 -21.17
N MET A 314 17.11 14.54 -21.11
CA MET A 314 15.86 14.51 -21.87
C MET A 314 14.93 15.70 -21.56
N THR A 315 14.85 16.12 -20.30
CA THR A 315 13.98 17.22 -19.85
C THR A 315 14.63 18.60 -19.91
N SER A 316 15.75 18.76 -20.62
CA SER A 316 16.42 20.06 -20.78
C SER A 316 15.52 21.05 -21.51
N ARG A 317 15.51 22.33 -21.11
CA ARG A 317 14.60 23.32 -21.72
C ARG A 317 14.90 23.56 -23.19
N LYS A 318 16.16 23.69 -23.57
CA LYS A 318 16.56 23.87 -24.98
C LYS A 318 16.53 22.50 -25.70
N PRO A 319 15.85 22.37 -26.85
CA PRO A 319 15.81 21.12 -27.60
C PRO A 319 17.19 20.59 -28.02
N ALA A 320 18.14 21.48 -28.31
CA ALA A 320 19.50 21.13 -28.72
C ALA A 320 20.32 20.42 -27.61
N ASP A 321 19.98 20.62 -26.34
CA ASP A 321 20.67 20.01 -25.19
C ASP A 321 20.14 18.57 -24.92
N ARG A 322 19.04 18.18 -25.57
CA ARG A 322 18.41 16.86 -25.44
C ARG A 322 19.08 15.85 -26.39
N PRO A 323 18.91 14.53 -26.16
CA PRO A 323 19.33 13.52 -27.13
C PRO A 323 18.67 13.75 -28.48
N GLN A 324 19.46 13.73 -29.56
CA GLN A 324 18.94 13.90 -30.92
C GLN A 324 18.59 12.55 -31.56
N ARG A 325 19.05 11.45 -30.96
CA ARG A 325 18.66 10.07 -31.25
C ARG A 325 18.40 9.33 -29.94
N PHE A 326 17.41 8.45 -29.93
CA PHE A 326 17.13 7.62 -28.74
C PHE A 326 18.22 6.55 -28.53
N SER A 327 18.94 6.18 -29.59
CA SER A 327 20.12 5.31 -29.50
C SER A 327 21.19 5.84 -28.55
N GLU A 328 21.36 7.18 -28.45
CA GLU A 328 22.30 7.79 -27.51
C GLU A 328 21.96 7.43 -26.06
N LEU A 329 20.68 7.33 -25.71
CA LEU A 329 20.26 6.89 -24.38
C LEU A 329 20.60 5.41 -24.15
N LEU A 330 20.40 4.57 -25.18
CA LEU A 330 20.66 3.14 -25.13
C LEU A 330 22.17 2.81 -25.06
N GLU A 331 23.04 3.64 -25.61
CA GLU A 331 24.49 3.51 -25.46
C GLU A 331 24.92 3.57 -23.98
N TYR A 332 24.28 4.44 -23.18
CA TYR A 332 24.56 4.56 -21.74
C TYR A 332 23.72 3.63 -20.86
N TRP A 333 22.45 3.42 -21.22
CA TRP A 333 21.55 2.58 -20.44
C TRP A 333 21.70 1.09 -20.73
N GLY A 334 22.25 0.73 -21.89
CA GLY A 334 22.19 -0.61 -22.44
C GLY A 334 20.83 -0.92 -23.08
N PRO A 335 20.77 -1.90 -24.01
CA PRO A 335 19.55 -2.27 -24.70
C PRO A 335 18.57 -3.02 -23.77
N PRO A 336 17.29 -3.14 -24.17
CA PRO A 336 16.34 -4.02 -23.49
C PRO A 336 16.86 -5.44 -23.37
N SER A 337 16.65 -6.08 -22.21
CA SER A 337 17.21 -7.41 -21.92
C SER A 337 16.14 -8.41 -21.50
N ARG A 338 16.44 -9.70 -21.63
CA ARG A 338 15.55 -10.77 -21.15
C ARG A 338 15.32 -10.69 -19.64
N ALA A 339 16.35 -10.31 -18.88
CA ALA A 339 16.24 -10.08 -17.44
C ALA A 339 15.32 -8.88 -17.12
N GLY A 340 15.43 -7.80 -17.90
CA GLY A 340 14.54 -6.65 -17.83
C GLY A 340 13.08 -7.02 -18.07
N ARG A 341 12.79 -7.74 -19.16
CA ARG A 341 11.43 -8.24 -19.45
C ARG A 341 10.87 -9.10 -18.30
N ARG A 342 11.69 -9.99 -17.71
CA ARG A 342 11.28 -10.77 -16.53
C ARG A 342 10.90 -9.89 -15.34
N ARG A 343 11.68 -8.84 -15.08
CA ARG A 343 11.40 -7.86 -14.02
C ARG A 343 10.06 -7.14 -14.24
N LEU A 344 9.80 -6.68 -15.46
CA LEU A 344 8.52 -6.06 -15.81
C LEU A 344 7.36 -7.05 -15.70
N ALA A 345 7.55 -8.30 -16.12
CA ALA A 345 6.52 -9.33 -15.99
C ALA A 345 6.21 -9.65 -14.51
N GLN A 346 7.23 -9.70 -13.64
CA GLN A 346 7.04 -9.90 -12.20
C GLN A 346 6.32 -8.71 -11.56
N PHE A 347 6.74 -7.48 -11.87
CA PHE A 347 6.07 -6.27 -11.43
C PHE A 347 4.58 -6.27 -11.86
N ARG A 348 4.31 -6.63 -13.12
CA ARG A 348 2.94 -6.74 -13.65
C ARG A 348 2.12 -7.82 -12.95
N ARG A 349 2.69 -9.01 -12.70
CA ARG A 349 1.98 -10.11 -12.01
C ARG A 349 1.60 -9.76 -10.57
N ARG A 350 2.46 -9.01 -9.87
CA ARG A 350 2.15 -8.51 -8.50
C ARG A 350 0.92 -7.59 -8.49
N PHE A 351 0.60 -6.95 -9.62
CA PHE A 351 -0.59 -6.10 -9.75
C PHE A 351 -1.89 -6.89 -9.97
N ASP A 352 -1.85 -7.95 -10.78
CA ASP A 352 -3.02 -8.79 -11.08
C ASP A 352 -3.27 -9.88 -10.04
N ALA A 353 -2.35 -10.06 -9.09
CA ALA A 353 -2.63 -10.86 -7.92
C ALA A 353 -3.86 -10.23 -7.23
N PRO A 354 -4.99 -10.97 -7.06
CA PRO A 354 -6.03 -10.48 -6.16
C PRO A 354 -5.35 -10.10 -4.85
N ALA A 355 -5.81 -9.04 -4.18
CA ALA A 355 -5.55 -8.88 -2.76
C ALA A 355 -5.85 -10.25 -2.18
N ARG A 356 -4.80 -11.01 -1.82
CA ARG A 356 -4.97 -12.40 -1.46
C ARG A 356 -5.84 -12.30 -0.23
N SER A 357 -7.13 -12.66 -0.34
CA SER A 357 -7.68 -13.48 0.72
C SER A 357 -6.64 -14.57 0.84
N VAL A 358 -6.03 -14.67 2.01
CA VAL A 358 -5.29 -15.85 2.35
C VAL A 358 -6.35 -16.95 2.24
N SER A 359 -6.49 -17.51 1.04
CA SER A 359 -6.89 -18.88 0.82
C SER A 359 -6.12 -19.58 1.89
N GLU A 360 -6.88 -20.07 2.86
CA GLU A 360 -6.41 -20.79 4.01
C GLU A 360 -5.16 -21.55 3.57
N ARG A 361 -3.98 -21.03 3.95
CA ARG A 361 -2.98 -21.98 4.39
C ARG A 361 -3.70 -22.62 5.56
N ARG A 362 -4.38 -23.74 5.28
CA ARG A 362 -4.42 -24.83 6.23
C ARG A 362 -2.96 -25.04 6.59
N SER A 363 -2.49 -24.30 7.59
CA SER A 363 -1.57 -24.87 8.55
C SER A 363 -2.33 -26.09 9.02
N LEU A 364 -2.06 -27.23 8.39
CA LEU A 364 -2.24 -28.50 9.07
C LEU A 364 -1.52 -28.29 10.39
N SER A 365 -2.32 -28.16 11.45
CA SER A 365 -1.82 -28.02 12.79
C SER A 365 -0.78 -29.12 13.02
N ALA A 366 0.21 -28.85 13.84
CA ALA A 366 1.27 -29.81 14.17
C ALA A 366 0.80 -31.25 14.52
N PRO A 367 -0.46 -31.55 14.95
CA PRO A 367 -0.93 -32.93 15.10
C PRO A 367 -1.16 -33.69 13.79
N THR A 368 -1.42 -33.03 12.64
CA THR A 368 -1.79 -33.75 11.40
C THR A 368 -0.58 -34.28 10.62
N ARG A 369 0.62 -33.70 10.81
CA ARG A 369 1.87 -34.22 10.22
C ARG A 369 2.27 -35.57 10.83
N TRP A 370 2.03 -35.76 12.13
CA TRP A 370 2.27 -37.04 12.81
C TRP A 370 1.26 -38.12 12.40
N LEU A 371 0.00 -37.76 12.12
CA LEU A 371 -1.00 -38.72 11.62
C LEU A 371 -0.67 -39.23 10.21
N PHE A 372 -0.18 -38.38 9.30
CA PHE A 372 0.27 -38.83 7.98
C PHE A 372 1.56 -39.64 8.06
N VAL A 373 2.53 -39.25 8.90
CA VAL A 373 3.76 -40.04 9.12
C VAL A 373 3.44 -41.39 9.76
N ALA A 374 2.52 -41.44 10.74
CA ALA A 374 2.06 -42.68 11.36
C ALA A 374 1.29 -43.57 10.38
N ALA A 375 0.39 -43.03 9.56
CA ALA A 375 -0.34 -43.80 8.55
C ALA A 375 0.59 -44.34 7.44
N THR A 376 1.61 -43.58 7.06
CA THR A 376 2.61 -44.03 6.07
C THR A 376 3.53 -45.09 6.68
N LEU A 377 3.93 -44.94 7.95
CA LEU A 377 4.66 -45.98 8.70
C LEU A 377 3.83 -47.24 8.90
N PHE A 378 2.52 -47.13 9.17
CA PHE A 378 1.62 -48.28 9.32
C PHE A 378 1.40 -49.01 7.99
N ALA A 379 1.29 -48.28 6.88
CA ALA A 379 1.18 -48.86 5.54
C ALA A 379 2.48 -49.54 5.09
N VAL A 380 3.64 -48.95 5.42
CA VAL A 380 4.96 -49.54 5.14
C VAL A 380 5.22 -50.74 6.06
N SER A 381 4.82 -50.70 7.34
CA SER A 381 4.96 -51.85 8.25
C SER A 381 3.98 -52.98 7.92
N GLY A 382 2.76 -52.66 7.48
CA GLY A 382 1.77 -53.63 7.01
C GLY A 382 2.18 -54.31 5.71
N GLY A 383 2.79 -53.56 4.78
CA GLY A 383 3.33 -54.10 3.52
C GLY A 383 4.63 -54.91 3.69
N ILE A 384 5.45 -54.62 4.70
CA ILE A 384 6.65 -55.41 5.02
C ILE A 384 6.27 -56.69 5.79
N ALA A 385 5.23 -56.67 6.63
CA ALA A 385 4.77 -57.84 7.37
C ALA A 385 4.16 -58.94 6.48
N THR A 386 3.71 -58.61 5.27
CA THR A 386 3.18 -59.58 4.30
C THR A 386 4.24 -60.15 3.35
N LEU A 387 5.47 -59.64 3.37
CA LEU A 387 6.50 -59.94 2.37
C LEU A 387 7.79 -60.58 2.91
N VAL A 388 7.91 -60.88 4.21
CA VAL A 388 9.13 -61.49 4.74
C VAL A 388 8.88 -62.80 5.49
N HIS A 389 9.38 -63.88 4.88
CA HIS A 389 9.43 -65.25 5.39
C HIS A 389 10.07 -65.30 6.79
N GLU A 390 9.66 -66.30 7.58
CA GLU A 390 9.78 -66.53 9.04
C GLU A 390 11.12 -66.22 9.75
N GLY A 391 12.20 -65.87 9.05
CA GLY A 391 13.48 -65.48 9.64
C GLY A 391 13.62 -64.01 10.08
N ALA A 392 12.81 -63.08 9.56
CA ALA A 392 13.02 -61.63 9.81
C ALA A 392 12.17 -61.02 10.94
N ARG A 393 11.26 -61.78 11.54
CA ARG A 393 10.42 -61.31 12.66
C ARG A 393 11.24 -60.91 13.90
N ASN A 394 12.35 -61.60 14.15
CA ASN A 394 13.17 -61.36 15.34
C ASN A 394 14.04 -60.09 15.22
N VAL A 395 14.45 -59.70 14.01
CA VAL A 395 15.23 -58.47 13.80
C VAL A 395 14.34 -57.23 13.83
N ALA A 396 13.12 -57.31 13.29
CA ALA A 396 12.14 -56.22 13.34
C ALA A 396 11.62 -55.95 14.76
N LEU A 397 11.47 -56.99 15.60
CA LEU A 397 11.11 -56.84 17.02
C LEU A 397 12.23 -56.20 17.86
N ALA A 398 13.50 -56.45 17.54
CA ALA A 398 14.64 -55.84 18.23
C ALA A 398 14.84 -54.35 17.90
N TRP A 399 14.49 -53.92 16.69
CA TRP A 399 14.49 -52.49 16.33
C TRP A 399 13.29 -51.73 16.92
N ALA A 400 12.11 -52.36 16.99
CA ALA A 400 10.91 -51.77 17.57
C ALA A 400 11.01 -51.54 19.09
N SER A 401 11.75 -52.38 19.83
CA SER A 401 12.04 -52.17 21.25
C SER A 401 13.04 -51.03 21.50
N GLY A 402 14.04 -50.84 20.62
CA GLY A 402 15.05 -49.77 20.76
C GLY A 402 14.52 -48.35 20.52
N ILE A 403 13.54 -48.21 19.62
CA ILE A 403 12.88 -46.92 19.34
C ILE A 403 11.88 -46.57 20.46
N SER A 404 11.20 -47.57 21.02
CA SER A 404 10.28 -47.40 22.15
C SER A 404 11.00 -47.04 23.47
N GLN A 405 12.29 -47.37 23.59
CA GLN A 405 13.10 -47.03 24.75
C GLN A 405 13.71 -45.61 24.65
N LYS A 406 13.96 -45.11 23.44
CA LYS A 406 14.36 -43.70 23.20
C LYS A 406 13.20 -42.70 23.23
N LEU A 407 11.97 -43.11 22.87
CA LEU A 407 10.78 -42.25 22.91
C LEU A 407 10.09 -42.20 24.29
N ARG A 408 10.45 -43.06 25.24
CA ARG A 408 10.02 -42.95 26.66
C ARG A 408 10.95 -42.12 27.53
N GLN A 409 12.14 -41.76 27.04
CA GLN A 409 13.06 -40.84 27.73
C GLN A 409 12.77 -39.36 27.42
N SER A 410 11.87 -39.05 26.47
CA SER A 410 11.50 -37.67 26.13
C SER A 410 10.24 -37.13 26.82
N GLU A 411 9.55 -37.93 27.65
CA GLU A 411 8.32 -37.52 28.35
C GLU A 411 8.40 -37.63 29.89
N SER A 412 9.60 -37.70 30.47
CA SER A 412 9.76 -37.76 31.93
C SER A 412 11.03 -37.09 32.45
N ILE A 413 11.31 -35.86 31.96
CA ILE A 413 12.21 -34.92 32.63
C ILE A 413 11.50 -33.56 32.77
N GLU A 414 10.38 -33.59 33.48
CA GLU A 414 9.88 -32.51 34.33
C GLU A 414 9.56 -33.15 35.68
N SER A 415 10.43 -32.91 36.68
CA SER A 415 10.31 -33.12 38.15
C SER A 415 11.47 -33.93 38.77
N ALA A 416 12.28 -33.20 39.57
CA ALA A 416 13.20 -33.64 40.65
C ALA A 416 14.38 -34.60 40.27
N GLY A 417 15.62 -34.46 40.73
CA GLY A 417 16.29 -33.59 41.69
C GLY A 417 17.59 -34.27 42.16
N VAL A 418 18.70 -33.52 42.22
CA VAL A 418 19.84 -33.62 43.16
C VAL A 418 20.59 -34.97 43.35
N GLU A 419 21.88 -35.07 42.98
CA GLU A 419 23.03 -35.24 43.94
C GLU A 419 24.41 -35.56 43.29
N ARG A 420 25.40 -34.69 43.59
CA ARG A 420 26.80 -34.92 44.10
C ARG A 420 27.76 -35.84 43.31
N ARG A 421 29.09 -35.61 43.18
CA ARG A 421 30.07 -34.65 43.74
C ARG A 421 31.41 -34.89 43.03
N ALA A 422 32.17 -33.82 42.74
CA ALA A 422 33.62 -33.68 42.97
C ALA A 422 34.05 -32.31 42.40
N HIS A 423 33.98 -31.24 43.17
CA HIS A 423 35.15 -30.60 43.78
C HIS A 423 36.28 -30.28 42.79
N ASN A 424 36.28 -29.05 42.26
CA ASN A 424 37.49 -28.24 42.26
C ASN A 424 37.08 -26.76 42.50
N PRO A 425 37.73 -26.04 43.43
CA PRO A 425 37.19 -24.85 44.07
C PRO A 425 37.60 -23.59 43.32
N GLY A 426 36.63 -22.83 42.84
CA GLY A 426 36.84 -21.52 42.23
C GLY A 426 35.59 -21.14 41.45
N ALA A 427 34.91 -20.08 41.89
CA ALA A 427 33.66 -19.57 41.31
C ALA A 427 32.37 -20.35 41.70
N SER A 428 32.12 -20.51 42.99
CA SER A 428 30.75 -20.63 43.52
C SER A 428 30.65 -19.83 44.83
N ALA A 429 30.48 -18.52 44.65
CA ALA A 429 30.06 -17.56 45.66
C ALA A 429 29.59 -16.29 44.93
N ALA A 430 28.46 -16.35 44.20
CA ALA A 430 27.78 -15.15 43.68
C ALA A 430 26.33 -15.42 43.20
N ALA A 431 25.65 -16.45 43.72
CA ALA A 431 24.27 -16.76 43.34
C ALA A 431 23.48 -17.20 44.57
N ASP A 432 23.45 -16.30 45.56
CA ASP A 432 22.45 -16.19 46.63
C ASP A 432 22.73 -14.84 47.32
N SER A 433 22.42 -13.78 46.59
CA SER A 433 22.27 -12.44 47.12
C SER A 433 21.25 -11.75 46.22
N ASP A 434 19.97 -12.06 46.46
CA ASP A 434 18.88 -11.14 46.16
C ASP A 434 19.13 -9.93 47.09
N GLU A 435 20.14 -9.12 46.76
CA GLU A 435 20.30 -7.80 47.34
C GLU A 435 18.98 -7.11 47.03
N ALA A 436 18.24 -6.78 48.08
CA ALA A 436 17.24 -5.73 48.00
C ALA A 436 17.97 -4.50 47.44
N LEU A 437 17.94 -4.32 46.11
CA LEU A 437 18.49 -3.14 45.44
C LEU A 437 17.93 -1.97 46.23
N SER A 438 18.82 -1.26 46.94
CA SER A 438 18.43 -0.12 47.76
C SER A 438 18.02 0.98 46.80
N LEU A 439 16.75 0.93 46.37
CA LEU A 439 16.19 1.89 45.44
C LEU A 439 16.37 3.27 46.06
N LEU A 440 17.07 4.13 45.35
CA LEU A 440 17.27 5.50 45.80
C LEU A 440 15.91 6.19 45.85
N PRO A 441 15.59 6.98 46.90
CA PRO A 441 14.40 7.82 46.86
C PRO A 441 14.54 8.80 45.69
N LEU A 442 13.47 9.00 44.92
CA LEU A 442 13.45 10.02 43.89
C LEU A 442 13.63 11.40 44.56
N PRO A 443 14.61 12.22 44.13
CA PRO A 443 14.82 13.54 44.71
C PRO A 443 13.58 14.43 44.57
N GLN A 444 13.36 15.29 45.55
CA GLN A 444 12.33 16.32 45.44
C GLN A 444 12.73 17.39 44.41
N PRO A 445 11.78 17.97 43.67
CA PRO A 445 12.06 19.05 42.73
C PRO A 445 12.64 20.27 43.46
N ASP A 446 13.57 20.96 42.80
CA ASP A 446 14.09 22.24 43.28
C ASP A 446 13.03 23.36 43.18
N ARG A 447 13.39 24.59 43.58
CA ARG A 447 12.52 25.77 43.52
C ARG A 447 12.03 26.13 42.10
N HIS A 448 12.66 25.58 41.06
CA HIS A 448 12.33 25.77 39.66
C HIS A 448 11.62 24.55 39.07
N GLY A 449 11.33 23.52 39.87
CA GLY A 449 10.68 22.29 39.43
C GLY A 449 11.62 21.29 38.76
N ASN A 450 12.93 21.40 38.93
CA ASN A 450 13.90 20.48 38.30
C ASN A 450 14.28 19.33 39.23
N ILE A 451 14.37 18.13 38.66
CA ILE A 451 14.89 16.91 39.28
C ILE A 451 16.02 16.40 38.38
N ASN A 452 17.26 16.59 38.82
CA ASN A 452 18.45 16.10 38.12
C ASN A 452 18.93 14.80 38.74
N LEU A 453 18.88 13.72 37.97
CA LEU A 453 19.29 12.38 38.36
C LEU A 453 20.72 12.14 37.86
N GLU A 454 21.70 12.60 38.65
CA GLU A 454 23.13 12.51 38.31
C GLU A 454 23.66 11.07 38.29
N SER A 455 23.08 10.19 39.12
CA SER A 455 23.36 8.76 39.08
C SER A 455 22.38 8.04 38.17
N ALA A 456 22.77 6.91 37.59
CA ALA A 456 21.88 6.11 36.74
C ALA A 456 20.72 5.44 37.51
N GLY A 457 20.64 5.58 38.84
CA GLY A 457 19.67 4.90 39.69
C GLY A 457 20.07 3.45 40.01
N PRO A 458 19.11 2.57 40.40
CA PRO A 458 17.67 2.73 40.24
C PRO A 458 17.00 3.59 41.34
N TYR A 459 16.10 4.49 40.92
CA TYR A 459 15.26 5.30 41.81
C TYR A 459 13.89 4.67 41.99
N ARG A 460 13.29 4.77 43.17
CA ARG A 460 11.89 4.38 43.40
C ARG A 460 10.98 5.53 42.97
N ALA A 461 10.01 5.26 42.11
CA ALA A 461 9.00 6.25 41.74
C ALA A 461 8.22 6.74 42.97
N SER A 462 7.99 8.05 43.04
CA SER A 462 7.15 8.69 44.04
C SER A 462 6.39 9.84 43.40
N ASP A 463 5.10 9.98 43.67
CA ASP A 463 4.24 11.00 43.06
C ASP A 463 4.81 12.43 43.26
N ILE A 464 4.78 13.24 42.19
CA ILE A 464 5.29 14.62 42.20
C ILE A 464 4.18 15.57 41.76
N ASN A 465 4.00 16.66 42.51
CA ASN A 465 3.09 17.74 42.20
C ASN A 465 3.83 19.08 42.33
N VAL A 466 3.89 19.86 41.25
CA VAL A 466 4.61 21.13 41.18
C VAL A 466 3.70 22.17 40.53
N VAL A 467 3.74 23.41 41.04
CA VAL A 467 3.11 24.55 40.38
C VAL A 467 4.10 25.11 39.34
N GLY A 468 3.70 25.16 38.08
CA GLY A 468 4.55 25.61 36.97
C GLY A 468 5.18 24.45 36.20
N GLU A 469 6.45 24.55 35.83
CA GLU A 469 7.16 23.55 35.02
C GLU A 469 7.83 22.48 35.89
N LEU A 470 7.74 21.22 35.50
CA LEU A 470 8.46 20.09 36.10
C LEU A 470 9.40 19.49 35.06
N THR A 471 10.70 19.42 35.36
CA THR A 471 11.70 18.76 34.52
C THR A 471 12.37 17.62 35.28
N ILE A 472 12.31 16.40 34.73
CA ILE A 472 13.05 15.24 35.22
C ILE A 472 14.11 14.88 34.19
N ALA A 473 15.38 15.01 34.56
CA ALA A 473 16.51 14.81 33.65
C ALA A 473 17.52 13.80 34.20
N GLY A 474 17.88 12.79 33.41
CA GLY A 474 19.01 11.91 33.69
C GLY A 474 20.34 12.48 33.18
N GLY A 475 21.46 12.04 33.76
CA GLY A 475 22.82 12.45 33.33
C GLY A 475 23.14 12.08 31.88
N GLU A 476 24.05 12.81 31.22
CA GLU A 476 24.33 12.65 29.78
C GLU A 476 24.94 11.30 29.38
N ALA A 477 25.68 10.66 30.29
CA ALA A 477 26.42 9.42 30.01
C ALA A 477 25.56 8.14 30.08
N ALA A 478 24.50 8.13 30.89
CA ALA A 478 23.61 6.99 31.07
C ALA A 478 22.22 7.44 31.53
N SER A 479 21.17 6.87 30.95
CA SER A 479 19.80 7.21 31.32
C SER A 479 19.50 6.77 32.75
N ALA A 480 18.95 7.68 33.56
CA ALA A 480 18.56 7.36 34.92
C ALA A 480 17.33 6.45 34.94
N THR A 481 17.37 5.37 35.72
CA THR A 481 16.28 4.39 35.79
C THR A 481 15.36 4.68 36.98
N ILE A 482 14.07 4.87 36.71
CA ILE A 482 12.99 5.00 37.70
C ILE A 482 12.15 3.73 37.67
N ILE A 483 12.03 3.07 38.82
CA ILE A 483 11.27 1.85 39.03
C ILE A 483 9.88 2.20 39.54
N VAL A 484 8.85 1.75 38.82
CA VAL A 484 7.44 1.84 39.20
C VAL A 484 7.02 0.51 39.81
N ASP A 485 6.51 0.54 41.04
CA ASP A 485 6.06 -0.66 41.76
C ASP A 485 4.57 -0.93 41.50
N ASP A 486 3.74 -0.91 42.55
CA ASP A 486 2.36 -1.38 42.51
C ASP A 486 1.34 -0.27 42.16
N GLN A 487 1.80 0.97 41.94
CA GLN A 487 0.95 2.11 41.59
C GLN A 487 1.57 2.93 40.44
N PRO A 488 0.76 3.51 39.54
CA PRO A 488 1.25 4.37 38.48
C PRO A 488 2.04 5.55 39.05
N PHE A 489 3.17 5.88 38.43
CA PHE A 489 3.93 7.07 38.79
C PHE A 489 3.16 8.33 38.38
N LYS A 490 2.70 9.14 39.33
CA LYS A 490 1.89 10.34 39.03
C LYS A 490 2.73 11.60 39.01
N LEU A 491 2.54 12.40 37.96
CA LEU A 491 3.16 13.69 37.74
C LEU A 491 2.08 14.73 37.48
N CYS A 492 2.10 15.85 38.21
CA CYS A 492 1.18 16.97 38.03
C CYS A 492 1.98 18.28 37.97
N ALA A 493 1.88 19.00 36.85
CA ALA A 493 2.52 20.30 36.64
C ALA A 493 1.90 20.98 35.41
N GLU A 494 2.05 22.30 35.24
CA GLU A 494 1.57 23.00 34.04
C GLU A 494 2.22 22.43 32.77
N THR A 495 3.53 22.21 32.81
CA THR A 495 4.29 21.51 31.76
C THR A 495 5.19 20.46 32.40
N VAL A 496 5.17 19.24 31.86
CA VAL A 496 6.04 18.15 32.30
C VAL A 496 7.06 17.85 31.21
N ARG A 497 8.35 17.87 31.57
CA ARG A 497 9.47 17.50 30.73
C ARG A 497 10.21 16.30 31.31
N MET A 498 10.51 15.32 30.46
CA MET A 498 11.36 14.18 30.78
C MET A 498 12.47 14.09 29.75
N LYS A 499 13.71 14.00 30.23
CA LYS A 499 14.89 13.91 29.36
C LYS A 499 15.84 12.82 29.82
N ASN A 500 16.17 11.90 28.93
CA ASN A 500 17.15 10.84 29.20
C ASN A 500 16.83 9.98 30.43
N VAL A 501 15.56 9.62 30.60
CA VAL A 501 15.08 8.81 31.73
C VAL A 501 14.51 7.50 31.22
N ARG A 502 14.78 6.42 31.94
CA ARG A 502 14.17 5.11 31.72
C ARG A 502 13.17 4.81 32.83
N ILE A 503 11.90 4.63 32.49
CA ILE A 503 10.83 4.31 33.42
C ILE A 503 10.39 2.88 33.16
N VAL A 504 10.53 2.01 34.18
CA VAL A 504 10.23 0.59 34.06
C VAL A 504 9.39 0.09 35.23
N THR A 505 8.54 -0.91 34.99
CA THR A 505 7.88 -1.64 36.08
C THR A 505 8.88 -2.52 36.85
N SER A 506 8.64 -2.71 38.14
CA SER A 506 9.43 -3.64 38.96
C SER A 506 9.15 -5.10 38.57
N SER A 507 10.18 -5.95 38.68
CA SER A 507 10.07 -7.40 38.39
C SER A 507 9.03 -8.11 39.26
N ARG A 508 8.71 -7.55 40.44
CA ARG A 508 7.68 -8.05 41.37
C ARG A 508 6.26 -7.66 40.94
N ALA A 509 6.07 -6.43 40.47
CA ALA A 509 4.79 -5.95 39.93
C ALA A 509 4.44 -6.65 38.61
N ALA A 510 5.42 -6.83 37.72
CA ALA A 510 5.28 -7.57 36.46
C ALA A 510 4.90 -9.05 36.68
N ARG A 511 5.39 -9.69 37.75
CA ARG A 511 5.04 -11.08 38.11
C ARG A 511 3.70 -11.24 38.83
N ARG A 512 3.18 -10.19 39.47
CA ARG A 512 1.92 -10.23 40.24
C ARG A 512 0.67 -9.89 39.43
N ALA A 513 0.81 -9.55 38.15
CA ALA A 513 -0.29 -9.08 37.31
C ALA A 513 -1.08 -7.94 37.98
N VAL A 514 -0.36 -6.98 38.58
CA VAL A 514 -0.97 -5.78 39.14
C VAL A 514 -1.59 -5.00 37.97
N ASP A 515 -2.90 -4.77 38.01
CA ASP A 515 -3.64 -4.00 36.99
C ASP A 515 -3.31 -2.51 37.10
N LEU A 516 -2.07 -2.18 36.70
CA LEU A 516 -1.68 -0.81 36.45
C LEU A 516 -2.48 -0.33 35.24
N ARG A 517 -3.41 0.60 35.43
CA ARG A 517 -4.08 1.25 34.29
C ARG A 517 -3.10 2.03 33.41
N ALA A 518 -1.97 2.46 33.98
CA ALA A 518 -0.86 3.08 33.26
C ALA A 518 0.47 2.94 34.03
N LEU A 519 1.61 3.01 33.33
CA LEU A 519 2.95 3.09 33.92
C LEU A 519 3.20 4.49 34.52
N VAL A 520 2.94 5.54 33.75
CA VAL A 520 3.02 6.95 34.19
C VAL A 520 1.69 7.65 33.93
N ARG A 521 1.21 8.41 34.92
CA ARG A 521 0.04 9.29 34.81
C ARG A 521 0.49 10.74 34.88
N ILE A 522 0.19 11.51 33.85
CA ILE A 522 0.60 12.90 33.71
C ILE A 522 -0.63 13.78 33.64
N GLU A 523 -0.74 14.75 34.55
CA GLU A 523 -1.72 15.82 34.51
C GLU A 523 -1.00 17.14 34.18
N SER A 524 -1.11 17.61 32.94
CA SER A 524 -0.39 18.80 32.46
C SER A 524 -1.03 19.43 31.21
N GLN A 525 -0.71 20.70 30.91
CA GLN A 525 -1.05 21.35 29.64
C GLN A 525 -0.02 21.08 28.54
N GLY A 526 1.26 20.94 28.92
CA GLY A 526 2.36 20.62 28.02
C GLY A 526 3.05 19.30 28.41
N LEU A 527 3.46 18.53 27.41
CA LEU A 527 4.24 17.30 27.61
C LEU A 527 5.45 17.28 26.66
N MET A 528 6.65 17.12 27.21
CA MET A 528 7.86 16.92 26.42
C MET A 528 8.64 15.72 26.93
N VAL A 529 8.87 14.76 26.05
CA VAL A 529 9.61 13.53 26.32
C VAL A 529 10.72 13.44 25.28
N GLU A 530 11.96 13.42 25.73
CA GLU A 530 13.12 13.38 24.85
C GLU A 530 14.09 12.30 25.34
N ARG A 531 14.51 11.41 24.44
CA ARG A 531 15.51 10.37 24.75
C ARG A 531 15.11 9.46 25.92
N CYS A 532 13.82 9.17 26.07
CA CYS A 532 13.31 8.37 27.19
C CYS A 532 12.96 6.94 26.76
N VAL A 533 12.95 6.03 27.74
CA VAL A 533 12.52 4.64 27.54
C VAL A 533 11.41 4.32 28.52
N PHE A 534 10.28 3.84 28.02
CA PHE A 534 9.14 3.36 28.83
C PHE A 534 8.97 1.87 28.57
N ASP A 535 9.05 1.05 29.62
CA ASP A 535 8.96 -0.41 29.51
C ASP A 535 8.01 -0.95 30.60
N SER A 536 6.82 -1.42 30.19
CA SER A 536 5.85 -1.98 31.14
C SER A 536 6.19 -3.41 31.58
N GLY A 537 7.22 -4.04 31.02
CA GLY A 537 7.65 -5.40 31.39
C GLY A 537 6.72 -6.53 30.93
N ASP A 538 5.55 -6.21 30.39
CA ASP A 538 4.59 -7.17 29.87
C ASP A 538 5.09 -7.76 28.53
N SER A 539 5.28 -9.09 28.52
CA SER A 539 5.42 -9.96 27.35
C SER A 539 6.48 -9.58 26.30
N ARG A 540 7.71 -10.06 26.50
CA ARG A 540 8.81 -9.97 25.50
C ARG A 540 8.73 -10.98 24.33
N ASP A 541 7.69 -11.84 24.26
CA ASP A 541 7.67 -13.00 23.34
C ASP A 541 6.33 -13.32 22.64
N LYS A 542 5.27 -12.50 22.78
CA LYS A 542 4.01 -12.75 22.04
C LYS A 542 4.17 -12.34 20.56
N THR A 543 4.44 -13.33 19.72
CA THR A 543 4.49 -13.19 18.25
C THR A 543 3.11 -12.95 17.64
N HIS A 544 3.05 -12.40 16.41
CA HIS A 544 1.84 -12.20 15.59
C HIS A 544 0.81 -13.36 15.61
N ASP A 545 1.27 -14.60 15.82
CA ASP A 545 0.45 -15.82 15.80
C ASP A 545 -0.31 -16.11 17.10
N SER A 546 -0.16 -15.30 18.16
CA SER A 546 -0.79 -15.58 19.46
C SER A 546 -2.25 -15.11 19.60
N PHE A 547 -2.79 -14.37 18.62
CA PHE A 547 -4.14 -13.80 18.71
C PHE A 547 -5.05 -14.30 17.56
N PRO A 548 -6.32 -14.65 17.85
CA PRO A 548 -7.23 -15.10 16.82
C PRO A 548 -7.52 -13.97 15.80
N PRO A 549 -7.54 -14.28 14.50
CA PRO A 549 -7.77 -13.28 13.46
C PRO A 549 -9.17 -12.66 13.61
N GLY A 550 -9.26 -11.34 13.46
CA GLY A 550 -10.52 -10.59 13.61
C GLY A 550 -10.85 -10.17 15.05
N PHE A 551 -9.89 -10.24 15.98
CA PHE A 551 -9.99 -9.65 17.31
C PHE A 551 -8.86 -8.62 17.52
N ALA A 552 -9.19 -7.50 18.13
CA ALA A 552 -8.22 -6.54 18.62
C ALA A 552 -7.47 -7.14 19.83
N PRO A 553 -6.16 -6.91 19.95
CA PRO A 553 -5.40 -7.41 21.09
C PRO A 553 -5.91 -6.75 22.38
N PRO A 554 -5.99 -7.52 23.49
CA PRO A 554 -6.33 -6.97 24.80
C PRO A 554 -5.30 -5.90 25.18
N THR A 555 -5.77 -4.71 25.58
CA THR A 555 -4.89 -3.61 25.94
C THR A 555 -4.39 -3.79 27.36
N GLY A 556 -3.08 -3.98 27.52
CA GLY A 556 -2.41 -3.82 28.80
C GLY A 556 -2.37 -2.35 29.28
N PRO A 557 -1.63 -2.05 30.36
CA PRO A 557 -1.39 -0.69 30.84
C PRO A 557 -0.99 0.28 29.72
N ALA A 558 -1.50 1.51 29.77
CA ALA A 558 -0.91 2.59 28.97
C ALA A 558 0.52 2.90 29.47
N LEU A 559 1.47 3.17 28.58
CA LEU A 559 2.81 3.60 29.03
C LEU A 559 2.76 5.02 29.59
N ILE A 560 2.09 5.92 28.86
CA ILE A 560 1.86 7.30 29.28
C ILE A 560 0.35 7.56 29.23
N ALA A 561 -0.28 7.81 30.38
CA ALA A 561 -1.64 8.31 30.44
C ALA A 561 -1.61 9.82 30.69
N TRP A 562 -2.01 10.61 29.69
CA TRP A 562 -1.96 12.06 29.72
C TRP A 562 -3.36 12.68 29.80
N LYS A 563 -3.54 13.57 30.77
CA LYS A 563 -4.76 14.32 31.04
C LYS A 563 -4.43 15.81 31.10
N LEU A 564 -5.26 16.65 30.46
CA LEU A 564 -5.12 18.10 30.53
C LEU A 564 -5.60 18.62 31.88
N LEU A 565 -4.89 19.61 32.43
CA LEU A 565 -5.28 20.30 33.67
C LEU A 565 -6.59 21.09 33.48
N ASP A 566 -6.67 21.82 32.37
CA ASP A 566 -7.85 22.57 31.96
C ASP A 566 -8.11 22.33 30.47
N THR A 567 -9.22 21.66 30.16
CA THR A 567 -9.65 21.36 28.79
C THR A 567 -10.20 22.58 28.05
N ALA A 568 -10.50 23.68 28.74
CA ALA A 568 -10.98 24.93 28.13
C ALA A 568 -9.85 25.83 27.62
N ASP A 569 -8.62 25.63 28.10
CA ASP A 569 -7.47 26.43 27.67
C ASP A 569 -7.04 26.07 26.23
N GLN A 570 -7.25 27.01 25.31
CA GLN A 570 -6.91 26.85 23.90
C GLN A 570 -5.40 26.97 23.61
N ARG A 571 -4.59 27.38 24.59
CA ARG A 571 -3.12 27.49 24.46
C ARG A 571 -2.41 26.19 24.83
N GLY A 572 -3.05 25.34 25.64
CA GLY A 572 -2.53 24.05 26.10
C GLY A 572 -2.74 22.89 25.11
N GLY A 573 -2.44 21.68 25.58
CA GLY A 573 -2.63 20.43 24.84
C GLY A 573 -1.62 20.20 23.72
N THR A 574 -0.35 20.59 23.94
CA THR A 574 0.74 20.29 23.00
C THR A 574 1.74 19.31 23.61
N GLY A 575 1.99 18.22 22.89
CA GLY A 575 2.87 17.14 23.31
C GLY A 575 3.96 16.87 22.27
N MET A 576 5.16 16.56 22.73
CA MET A 576 6.28 16.10 21.91
C MET A 576 6.92 14.88 22.55
N ILE A 577 7.09 13.82 21.78
CA ILE A 577 7.87 12.64 22.12
C ILE A 577 8.93 12.47 21.04
N ARG A 578 10.20 12.64 21.40
CA ARG A 578 11.33 12.56 20.47
C ARG A 578 12.36 11.54 20.91
N ASP A 579 12.94 10.82 19.95
CA ASP A 579 14.04 9.89 20.16
C ASP A 579 13.75 8.92 21.31
N SER A 580 12.54 8.35 21.38
CA SER A 580 12.08 7.63 22.57
C SER A 580 11.55 6.25 22.23
N LEU A 581 11.72 5.32 23.18
CA LEU A 581 11.37 3.91 23.01
C LEU A 581 10.21 3.54 23.94
N LEU A 582 9.16 2.97 23.38
CA LEU A 582 7.90 2.68 24.06
C LEU A 582 7.60 1.17 23.93
N PHE A 583 7.83 0.41 25.00
CA PHE A 583 7.69 -1.04 25.06
C PHE A 583 6.54 -1.45 25.97
N GLY A 584 5.48 -2.04 25.43
CA GLY A 584 4.38 -2.57 26.24
C GLY A 584 3.19 -3.08 25.43
N ASP A 585 2.34 -3.90 26.06
CA ASP A 585 1.16 -4.50 25.43
C ASP A 585 -0.03 -3.52 25.29
N GLY A 586 -0.03 -2.40 26.03
CA GLY A 586 -1.07 -1.37 25.99
C GLY A 586 -0.76 -0.17 25.10
N PRO A 587 -1.62 0.88 25.15
CA PRO A 587 -1.40 2.12 24.42
C PRO A 587 -0.07 2.77 24.77
N ALA A 588 0.68 3.25 23.79
CA ALA A 588 1.89 4.02 24.08
C ALA A 588 1.53 5.34 24.77
N VAL A 589 0.55 6.05 24.21
CA VAL A 589 -0.02 7.26 24.81
C VAL A 589 -1.54 7.12 24.89
N TYR A 590 -2.07 7.12 26.11
CA TYR A 590 -3.50 7.25 26.38
C TYR A 590 -3.84 8.71 26.63
N LEU A 591 -4.70 9.28 25.79
CA LEU A 591 -5.20 10.63 25.89
C LEU A 591 -6.60 10.61 26.53
N ALA A 592 -6.70 11.11 27.76
CA ALA A 592 -7.97 11.23 28.46
C ALA A 592 -8.92 12.24 27.78
N HIS A 593 -8.35 13.23 27.11
CA HIS A 593 -9.04 14.28 26.36
C HIS A 593 -8.36 14.52 25.01
N ALA A 594 -9.10 15.04 24.04
CA ALA A 594 -8.53 15.46 22.77
C ALA A 594 -7.54 16.62 22.98
N VAL A 595 -6.30 16.43 22.53
CA VAL A 595 -5.23 17.43 22.59
C VAL A 595 -5.18 18.24 21.29
N ARG A 596 -4.56 19.42 21.32
CA ARG A 596 -4.33 20.21 20.10
C ARG A 596 -3.34 19.53 19.17
N GLN A 597 -2.19 19.11 19.70
CA GLN A 597 -1.16 18.44 18.91
C GLN A 597 -0.35 17.46 19.76
N LEU A 598 -0.08 16.27 19.21
CA LEU A 598 0.94 15.36 19.72
C LEU A 598 1.91 15.05 18.58
N THR A 599 3.20 15.28 18.81
CA THR A 599 4.27 15.02 17.83
C THR A 599 5.12 13.85 18.31
N CYS A 600 5.27 12.83 17.48
CA CYS A 600 6.19 11.73 17.69
C CYS A 600 7.25 11.77 16.59
N ASP A 601 8.49 12.03 16.96
CA ASP A 601 9.62 12.12 16.04
C ASP A 601 10.69 11.11 16.46
N ASN A 602 11.05 10.20 15.56
CA ASN A 602 12.00 9.13 15.86
C ASN A 602 11.58 8.25 17.06
N VAL A 603 10.32 7.78 17.07
CA VAL A 603 9.74 6.99 18.16
C VAL A 603 9.56 5.53 17.73
N LEU A 604 9.92 4.57 18.61
CA LEU A 604 9.60 3.15 18.43
C LEU A 604 8.50 2.75 19.41
N LYS A 605 7.37 2.30 18.88
CA LYS A 605 6.37 1.55 19.65
C LYS A 605 6.47 0.07 19.31
N SER A 606 6.76 -0.74 20.32
CA SER A 606 6.73 -2.20 20.21
C SER A 606 5.66 -2.79 21.15
N GLY A 607 5.01 -3.85 20.69
CA GLY A 607 3.96 -4.57 21.40
C GLY A 607 2.55 -4.17 20.95
N PRO A 608 1.56 -5.08 21.12
CA PRO A 608 0.30 -5.13 20.38
C PRO A 608 -0.69 -3.98 20.60
N GLY A 609 -0.48 -3.13 21.61
CA GLY A 609 -1.33 -1.96 21.84
C GLY A 609 -1.12 -0.83 20.80
N PRO A 610 -2.09 0.09 20.67
CA PRO A 610 -1.99 1.19 19.71
C PRO A 610 -0.88 2.18 20.09
N LEU A 611 -0.42 2.99 19.13
CA LEU A 611 0.49 4.10 19.43
C LEU A 611 -0.23 5.17 20.26
N VAL A 612 -1.42 5.57 19.83
CA VAL A 612 -2.26 6.54 20.56
C VAL A 612 -3.65 5.95 20.80
N GLN A 613 -4.17 6.08 22.02
CA GLN A 613 -5.58 5.84 22.31
C GLN A 613 -6.25 7.12 22.77
N LEU A 614 -7.36 7.51 22.12
CA LEU A 614 -8.13 8.69 22.42
C LEU A 614 -9.46 8.31 23.05
N ALA A 615 -9.69 8.73 24.30
CA ALA A 615 -10.88 8.35 25.06
C ALA A 615 -12.13 9.18 24.77
N ALA A 616 -11.98 10.36 24.18
CA ALA A 616 -13.08 11.30 23.95
C ALA A 616 -12.95 12.04 22.61
N ALA A 617 -14.09 12.39 22.01
CA ALA A 617 -14.13 13.15 20.77
C ALA A 617 -13.55 14.57 20.94
N PRO A 618 -12.91 15.13 19.90
CA PRO A 618 -12.55 16.54 19.88
C PRO A 618 -13.78 17.46 20.03
N ALA A 619 -13.57 18.60 20.69
CA ALA A 619 -14.59 19.63 20.88
C ALA A 619 -15.10 20.23 19.56
N ALA A 620 -16.19 21.00 19.63
CA ALA A 620 -16.82 21.63 18.47
C ALA A 620 -15.83 22.52 17.70
N LYS A 621 -15.67 22.26 16.40
CA LYS A 621 -14.77 23.00 15.48
C LYS A 621 -13.29 22.94 15.89
N SER A 622 -12.90 22.02 16.78
CA SER A 622 -11.48 21.79 17.10
C SER A 622 -10.91 20.63 16.30
N LYS A 623 -9.59 20.62 16.21
CA LYS A 623 -8.82 19.63 15.46
C LYS A 623 -7.68 19.11 16.32
N THR A 624 -7.60 17.79 16.47
CA THR A 624 -6.46 17.13 17.08
C THR A 624 -5.48 16.71 16.00
N VAL A 625 -4.23 17.15 16.12
CA VAL A 625 -3.17 16.86 15.13
C VAL A 625 -2.18 15.85 15.72
N LEU A 626 -2.00 14.71 15.07
CA LEU A 626 -0.94 13.74 15.35
C LEU A 626 0.13 13.87 14.27
N LYS A 627 1.32 14.34 14.63
CA LYS A 627 2.46 14.44 13.72
C LYS A 627 3.43 13.32 13.98
N LEU A 628 3.67 12.47 12.99
CA LEU A 628 4.57 11.32 13.08
C LEU A 628 5.70 11.51 12.09
N SER A 629 6.94 11.40 12.54
CA SER A 629 8.14 11.53 11.70
C SER A 629 9.13 10.46 12.11
N HIS A 630 9.71 9.75 11.14
CA HIS A 630 10.76 8.75 11.39
C HIS A 630 10.39 7.71 12.47
N SER A 631 9.11 7.38 12.61
CA SER A 631 8.64 6.55 13.71
C SER A 631 8.30 5.15 13.22
N THR A 632 8.63 4.14 14.03
CA THR A 632 8.34 2.73 13.74
C THR A 632 7.32 2.21 14.75
N THR A 633 6.25 1.58 14.27
CA THR A 633 5.46 0.67 15.08
C THR A 633 5.85 -0.76 14.69
N ARG A 634 6.17 -1.62 15.67
CA ARG A 634 6.62 -3.00 15.42
C ARG A 634 5.77 -3.99 16.21
N ALA A 635 5.12 -4.91 15.50
CA ALA A 635 4.11 -5.80 16.07
C ALA A 635 3.12 -5.01 16.97
N ALA A 636 2.72 -3.81 16.52
CA ALA A 636 1.87 -2.91 17.30
C ALA A 636 0.42 -2.92 16.85
N GLY A 637 -0.46 -2.31 17.63
CA GLY A 637 -1.84 -2.07 17.22
C GLY A 637 -1.96 -0.92 16.22
N ALA A 638 -3.14 -0.32 16.15
CA ALA A 638 -3.40 0.86 15.34
C ALA A 638 -2.47 2.05 15.66
N ILE A 639 -2.31 2.96 14.70
CA ILE A 639 -1.69 4.26 14.95
C ILE A 639 -2.54 5.03 15.96
N ILE A 640 -3.85 5.03 15.74
CA ILE A 640 -4.82 5.60 16.66
C ILE A 640 -6.00 4.65 16.89
N ARG A 641 -6.36 4.47 18.15
CA ARG A 641 -7.65 3.91 18.57
C ARG A 641 -8.51 5.01 19.18
N TRP A 642 -9.62 5.34 18.56
CA TRP A 642 -10.54 6.37 19.02
C TRP A 642 -11.81 5.75 19.61
N VAL A 643 -12.01 5.96 20.91
CA VAL A 643 -13.22 5.53 21.60
C VAL A 643 -14.37 6.49 21.29
N VAL A 644 -15.43 5.96 20.69
CA VAL A 644 -16.63 6.70 20.26
C VAL A 644 -17.87 6.18 21.01
N PRO A 645 -18.85 7.04 21.30
CA PRO A 645 -20.07 6.64 22.00
C PRO A 645 -20.95 5.72 21.15
N GLY A 646 -21.51 4.68 21.76
CA GLY A 646 -22.44 3.75 21.12
C GLY A 646 -23.84 4.35 20.86
N GLU A 647 -24.61 3.73 19.94
CA GLU A 647 -25.95 4.22 19.54
C GLU A 647 -26.96 4.35 20.70
N GLU A 648 -26.83 3.56 21.77
CA GLU A 648 -27.74 3.65 22.93
C GLU A 648 -27.53 4.92 23.74
N ALA A 649 -26.30 5.43 23.85
CA ALA A 649 -26.00 6.71 24.51
C ALA A 649 -26.52 7.92 23.69
N LEU A 650 -26.71 7.74 22.37
CA LEU A 650 -27.32 8.74 21.49
C LEU A 650 -28.85 8.82 21.64
N LYS A 651 -29.51 7.77 22.16
CA LYS A 651 -30.98 7.73 22.36
C LYS A 651 -31.44 8.51 23.59
N SER A 652 -30.55 8.80 24.56
CA SER A 652 -30.89 9.49 25.82
C SER A 652 -30.91 11.03 25.73
N GLY A 653 -31.14 11.60 24.54
CA GLY A 653 -31.45 13.03 24.38
C GLY A 653 -30.26 14.00 24.41
N SER A 654 -29.00 13.54 24.56
CA SER A 654 -27.83 14.39 24.31
C SER A 654 -27.34 14.18 22.86
N PRO A 655 -27.27 15.22 22.02
CA PRO A 655 -26.75 15.07 20.66
C PRO A 655 -25.23 14.86 20.74
N ALA A 656 -24.78 13.61 20.79
CA ALA A 656 -23.41 13.22 20.46
C ALA A 656 -23.22 13.32 18.94
N ARG A 657 -23.48 14.50 18.38
CA ARG A 657 -23.05 14.86 17.03
C ARG A 657 -21.53 14.88 17.03
N LEU A 658 -20.91 14.41 15.95
CA LEU A 658 -19.50 14.64 15.67
C LEU A 658 -19.19 16.14 15.79
N ARG A 659 -18.24 16.52 16.66
CA ARG A 659 -17.97 17.93 16.98
C ARG A 659 -16.64 18.44 16.42
N GLY A 660 -15.64 17.59 16.20
CA GLY A 660 -14.35 17.98 15.65
C GLY A 660 -13.68 16.90 14.81
N SER A 661 -12.44 17.14 14.38
CA SER A 661 -11.70 16.27 13.47
C SER A 661 -10.34 15.84 14.02
N ILE A 662 -9.81 14.75 13.46
CA ILE A 662 -8.47 14.23 13.75
C ILE A 662 -7.66 14.29 12.47
N MET A 663 -6.45 14.84 12.54
CA MET A 663 -5.51 14.82 11.43
C MET A 663 -4.24 14.10 11.83
N ILE A 664 -3.82 13.14 11.00
CA ILE A 664 -2.61 12.36 11.16
C ILE A 664 -1.67 12.76 10.01
N GLU A 665 -0.54 13.39 10.34
CA GLU A 665 0.51 13.76 9.41
C GLU A 665 1.71 12.84 9.63
N ALA A 666 1.85 11.79 8.83
CA ALA A 666 2.97 10.87 8.90
C ALA A 666 3.99 11.13 7.78
N SER A 667 5.27 11.20 8.17
CA SER A 667 6.40 11.36 7.24
C SER A 667 7.50 10.33 7.51
N ASP A 668 7.91 9.61 6.48
CA ASP A 668 8.95 8.57 6.55
C ASP A 668 8.78 7.61 7.76
N CYS A 669 7.56 7.16 8.05
CA CYS A 669 7.23 6.24 9.13
C CYS A 669 7.07 4.79 8.65
N VAL A 670 7.21 3.83 9.57
CA VAL A 670 6.96 2.39 9.31
C VAL A 670 5.85 1.91 10.23
N PHE A 671 4.77 1.42 9.63
CA PHE A 671 3.63 0.87 10.36
C PHE A 671 3.57 -0.65 10.18
N ASP A 672 4.25 -1.37 11.08
CA ASP A 672 4.07 -2.82 11.25
C ASP A 672 2.99 -3.07 12.31
N VAL A 673 1.81 -3.43 11.83
CA VAL A 673 0.63 -3.72 12.65
C VAL A 673 0.52 -5.25 12.89
N ALA A 674 0.25 -5.62 14.14
CA ALA A 674 0.49 -6.94 14.73
C ALA A 674 -0.47 -8.06 14.31
N SER A 675 -1.62 -7.76 13.71
CA SER A 675 -2.66 -8.77 13.46
C SER A 675 -3.14 -8.76 12.01
N PRO A 676 -3.37 -9.94 11.39
CA PRO A 676 -4.16 -10.02 10.17
C PRO A 676 -5.54 -9.42 10.44
N ARG A 677 -5.90 -8.36 9.70
CA ARG A 677 -7.10 -7.51 9.87
C ARG A 677 -7.01 -6.40 10.92
N ALA A 678 -5.87 -6.14 11.54
CA ALA A 678 -5.72 -4.88 12.26
C ALA A 678 -5.72 -3.69 11.28
N ALA A 679 -6.15 -2.54 11.78
CA ALA A 679 -6.28 -1.34 10.98
C ALA A 679 -5.32 -0.23 11.43
N LEU A 680 -4.96 0.68 10.51
CA LEU A 680 -4.19 1.87 10.86
C LEU A 680 -4.97 2.80 11.80
N VAL A 681 -6.28 2.92 11.55
CA VAL A 681 -7.23 3.70 12.35
C VAL A 681 -8.31 2.76 12.89
N GLU A 682 -8.45 2.70 14.22
CA GLU A 682 -9.50 1.92 14.87
C GLU A 682 -10.49 2.84 15.56
N LEU A 683 -11.78 2.67 15.27
CA LEU A 683 -12.87 3.23 16.08
C LEU A 683 -13.29 2.16 17.08
N ALA A 684 -13.53 2.52 18.34
CA ALA A 684 -13.88 1.56 19.38
C ALA A 684 -15.09 2.02 20.20
N GLY A 685 -15.94 1.09 20.62
CA GLY A 685 -17.05 1.42 21.51
C GLY A 685 -17.98 0.25 21.79
N THR A 686 -19.03 0.53 22.57
CA THR A 686 -20.04 -0.45 22.96
C THR A 686 -21.19 -0.46 21.95
N GLY A 687 -21.55 -1.63 21.42
CA GLY A 687 -22.74 -1.79 20.56
C GLY A 687 -22.42 -1.91 19.07
N SER A 688 -23.32 -1.38 18.23
CA SER A 688 -23.25 -1.41 16.76
C SER A 688 -22.14 -0.52 16.20
N GLU A 689 -21.80 -0.76 14.93
CA GLU A 689 -20.84 0.03 14.15
C GLU A 689 -21.21 1.53 14.14
N PRO A 690 -20.23 2.44 14.27
CA PRO A 690 -20.48 3.87 14.34
C PRO A 690 -20.91 4.41 12.98
N ARG A 691 -21.58 5.56 12.99
CA ARG A 691 -21.94 6.27 11.75
C ARG A 691 -20.70 6.62 10.92
N PRO A 692 -20.78 6.60 9.57
CA PRO A 692 -19.64 6.91 8.69
C PRO A 692 -18.98 8.28 8.93
N GLU A 693 -19.73 9.25 9.48
CA GLU A 693 -19.24 10.58 9.83
C GLU A 693 -18.04 10.57 10.79
N TRP A 694 -17.94 9.57 11.68
CA TRP A 694 -16.81 9.42 12.59
C TRP A 694 -15.52 9.10 11.87
N LEU A 695 -15.58 8.26 10.84
CA LEU A 695 -14.41 7.94 10.02
C LEU A 695 -14.04 9.09 9.07
N GLN A 696 -15.04 9.78 8.51
CA GLN A 696 -14.84 10.98 7.68
C GLN A 696 -14.19 12.15 8.43
N ALA A 697 -14.31 12.17 9.77
CA ALA A 697 -13.66 13.14 10.63
C ALA A 697 -12.14 12.94 10.74
N VAL A 698 -11.63 11.80 10.28
CA VAL A 698 -10.21 11.45 10.31
C VAL A 698 -9.58 11.72 8.93
N GLN A 699 -8.50 12.47 8.91
CA GLN A 699 -7.69 12.72 7.72
C GLN A 699 -6.28 12.21 7.98
N MET A 700 -5.71 11.47 7.02
CA MET A 700 -4.35 10.95 7.14
C MET A 700 -3.53 11.23 5.89
N THR A 701 -2.34 11.80 6.10
CA THR A 701 -1.28 11.87 5.10
C THR A 701 -0.11 10.99 5.55
N GLY A 702 0.51 10.27 4.62
CA GLY A 702 1.56 9.29 4.91
C GLY A 702 2.77 9.44 4.00
N GLU A 703 3.19 10.66 3.68
CA GLU A 703 4.28 10.90 2.74
C GLU A 703 5.55 10.11 3.11
N GLY A 704 6.04 9.26 2.20
CA GLY A 704 7.23 8.44 2.46
C GLY A 704 7.04 7.34 3.53
N SER A 705 5.85 7.23 4.11
CA SER A 705 5.53 6.23 5.12
C SER A 705 5.03 4.94 4.48
N VAL A 706 5.29 3.82 5.14
CA VAL A 706 5.05 2.47 4.61
C VAL A 706 4.24 1.62 5.58
N THR A 707 3.36 0.79 5.03
CA THR A 707 2.59 -0.23 5.78
C THR A 707 2.57 -1.54 5.01
N ARG A 708 2.28 -2.66 5.70
CA ARG A 708 2.18 -3.97 5.03
C ARG A 708 0.93 -4.04 4.15
N PRO A 709 0.96 -4.78 3.03
CA PRO A 709 -0.19 -4.90 2.12
C PRO A 709 -1.46 -5.51 2.72
N SER A 710 -1.34 -6.21 3.86
CA SER A 710 -2.45 -6.90 4.54
C SER A 710 -3.11 -6.08 5.65
N VAL A 711 -2.70 -4.83 5.85
CA VAL A 711 -3.22 -3.94 6.90
C VAL A 711 -4.44 -3.20 6.36
N GLU A 712 -5.55 -3.25 7.10
CA GLU A 712 -6.75 -2.49 6.76
C GLU A 712 -6.54 -0.99 7.02
N THR A 713 -7.20 -0.12 6.26
CA THR A 713 -7.09 1.32 6.52
C THR A 713 -7.85 1.73 7.78
N ALA A 714 -9.05 1.17 7.97
CA ALA A 714 -9.93 1.50 9.07
C ALA A 714 -10.73 0.28 9.55
N ALA A 715 -11.00 0.20 10.86
CA ALA A 715 -11.86 -0.83 11.44
C ALA A 715 -12.63 -0.36 12.67
N TRP A 716 -13.75 -1.03 12.95
CA TRP A 716 -14.50 -0.95 14.18
C TRP A 716 -14.06 -2.04 15.16
N VAL A 717 -13.85 -1.67 16.42
CA VAL A 717 -13.50 -2.57 17.52
C VAL A 717 -14.61 -2.54 18.58
N SER A 718 -15.33 -3.64 18.72
CA SER A 718 -16.31 -3.80 19.80
C SER A 718 -15.58 -3.95 21.13
N THR A 719 -15.88 -3.09 22.10
CA THR A 719 -15.25 -3.15 23.44
C THR A 719 -15.80 -4.27 24.32
N ALA A 720 -16.91 -4.90 23.91
CA ALA A 720 -17.55 -5.98 24.67
C ALA A 720 -16.84 -7.34 24.49
N ASP A 721 -16.43 -7.63 23.25
CA ASP A 721 -15.84 -8.92 22.85
C ASP A 721 -14.48 -8.76 22.14
N GLY A 722 -14.01 -7.53 21.94
CA GLY A 722 -12.75 -7.23 21.26
C GLY A 722 -12.80 -7.48 19.75
N ARG A 723 -13.98 -7.78 19.18
CA ARG A 723 -14.09 -8.13 17.76
C ARG A 723 -13.79 -6.93 16.86
N LEU A 724 -13.02 -7.19 15.81
CA LEU A 724 -12.62 -6.21 14.81
C LEU A 724 -13.38 -6.46 13.50
N THR A 725 -14.10 -5.44 13.04
CA THR A 725 -14.84 -5.43 11.77
C THR A 725 -14.26 -4.35 10.85
N PRO A 726 -13.73 -4.69 9.66
CA PRO A 726 -13.24 -3.70 8.70
C PRO A 726 -14.33 -2.72 8.30
N LEU A 727 -13.98 -1.43 8.20
CA LEU A 727 -14.87 -0.37 7.71
C LEU A 727 -14.56 -0.09 6.24
N GLU A 728 -15.55 0.36 5.47
CA GLU A 728 -15.31 0.78 4.07
C GLU A 728 -14.32 1.96 4.03
N GLY A 729 -13.11 1.69 3.51
CA GLY A 729 -12.01 2.66 3.49
C GLY A 729 -12.24 3.89 2.61
N THR A 730 -13.29 3.91 1.77
CA THR A 730 -13.67 5.06 0.94
C THR A 730 -14.11 6.28 1.76
N ALA A 731 -14.50 6.07 3.03
CA ALA A 731 -14.87 7.15 3.94
C ALA A 731 -13.68 7.82 4.65
N LEU A 732 -12.48 7.21 4.61
CA LEU A 732 -11.25 7.78 5.17
C LEU A 732 -10.45 8.50 4.08
N SER A 733 -10.12 9.78 4.28
CA SER A 733 -9.19 10.48 3.40
C SER A 733 -7.75 10.05 3.73
N LEU A 734 -7.14 9.26 2.85
CA LEU A 734 -5.78 8.76 2.99
C LEU A 734 -4.95 9.11 1.74
N GLU A 735 -3.89 9.90 1.93
CA GLU A 735 -2.97 10.30 0.85
C GLU A 735 -1.51 9.97 1.18
N GLY A 736 -0.74 9.57 0.17
CA GLY A 736 0.72 9.44 0.28
C GLY A 736 1.28 8.20 0.99
N LEU A 737 0.45 7.42 1.69
CA LEU A 737 0.87 6.16 2.34
C LEU A 737 1.08 5.05 1.30
N VAL A 738 2.20 4.33 1.39
CA VAL A 738 2.54 3.23 0.47
C VAL A 738 2.33 1.87 1.15
N ALA A 739 1.54 1.00 0.53
CA ALA A 739 1.43 -0.40 0.94
C ALA A 739 2.45 -1.26 0.19
N GLY A 740 3.36 -1.91 0.92
CA GLY A 740 4.35 -2.81 0.33
C GLY A 740 5.19 -3.56 1.35
N ASP A 741 5.98 -4.49 0.84
CA ASP A 741 6.81 -5.35 1.68
C ASP A 741 8.09 -4.60 2.12
N PHE A 742 8.44 -4.79 3.39
CA PHE A 742 9.67 -4.26 4.00
C PHE A 742 10.22 -5.25 5.02
N HIS A 743 11.53 -5.20 5.23
CA HIS A 743 12.26 -6.08 6.13
C HIS A 743 13.02 -5.29 7.19
N PHE A 744 12.81 -5.68 8.44
CA PHE A 744 13.58 -5.18 9.57
C PHE A 744 14.99 -5.78 9.57
N THR A 745 15.98 -5.04 10.07
CA THR A 745 17.39 -5.43 10.22
C THR A 745 17.58 -6.68 11.08
N GLY A 746 16.74 -6.89 12.10
CA GLY A 746 16.84 -8.04 13.00
C GLY A 746 15.48 -8.56 13.46
N ALA A 747 15.50 -9.65 14.23
CA ALA A 747 14.30 -10.36 14.66
C ALA A 747 13.69 -9.79 15.96
N SER A 748 14.48 -9.14 16.82
CA SER A 748 14.02 -8.68 18.13
C SER A 748 13.21 -7.39 18.03
N ALA A 749 11.99 -7.37 18.60
CA ALA A 749 11.18 -6.16 18.65
C ALA A 749 11.58 -5.17 19.75
N THR A 750 12.44 -5.59 20.67
CA THR A 750 12.90 -4.79 21.81
C THR A 750 14.28 -4.18 21.60
N ARG A 751 15.06 -4.68 20.64
CA ARG A 751 16.33 -4.07 20.24
C ARG A 751 16.09 -3.02 19.16
N VAL A 752 16.34 -1.75 19.47
CA VAL A 752 16.10 -0.64 18.53
C VAL A 752 16.81 -0.82 17.18
N VAL A 753 18.06 -1.31 17.21
CA VAL A 753 18.85 -1.59 15.99
C VAL A 753 18.24 -2.67 15.11
N ASP A 754 17.46 -3.59 15.68
CA ASP A 754 16.76 -4.63 14.94
C ASP A 754 15.47 -4.10 14.29
N CYS A 755 14.99 -2.92 14.70
CA CYS A 755 13.74 -2.29 14.26
C CYS A 755 13.91 -1.29 13.11
N GLU A 756 15.13 -1.10 12.61
CA GLU A 756 15.37 -0.30 11.41
C GLU A 756 14.97 -1.09 10.16
N VAL A 757 14.47 -0.42 9.13
CA VAL A 757 14.17 -1.06 7.84
C VAL A 757 15.44 -1.06 6.98
N HIS A 758 15.97 -2.23 6.64
CA HIS A 758 17.15 -2.33 5.77
C HIS A 758 16.77 -2.44 4.30
N ASP A 759 15.75 -3.25 4.00
CA ASP A 759 15.25 -3.46 2.64
C ASP A 759 13.76 -3.13 2.55
N SER A 760 13.38 -2.42 1.50
CA SER A 760 11.99 -2.17 1.19
C SER A 760 11.81 -2.18 -0.31
N GLU A 761 10.87 -3.00 -0.78
CA GLU A 761 10.43 -2.95 -2.17
C GLU A 761 9.57 -1.71 -2.44
N THR A 762 9.24 -0.95 -1.39
CA THR A 762 8.54 0.33 -1.52
C THR A 762 9.53 1.43 -1.91
N PRO A 763 9.14 2.29 -2.86
CA PRO A 763 9.95 3.43 -3.24
C PRO A 763 10.23 4.35 -2.02
N ARG A 764 11.46 4.92 -1.89
CA ARG A 764 11.88 5.81 -0.76
C ARG A 764 11.99 7.30 -1.12
N ARG A 765 11.43 8.23 -0.33
CA ARG A 765 11.44 9.67 -0.69
C ARG A 765 12.61 10.40 -0.03
N SER A 766 13.07 9.87 1.11
CA SER A 766 14.30 10.24 1.81
C SER A 766 15.47 9.31 1.41
N PRO A 767 16.73 9.79 1.46
CA PRO A 767 17.91 8.93 1.28
C PRO A 767 18.01 7.83 2.37
N HIS A 768 17.39 8.06 3.52
CA HIS A 768 17.33 7.08 4.60
C HIS A 768 16.07 6.22 4.49
N PRO A 769 16.13 4.94 4.89
CA PRO A 769 14.92 4.12 5.01
C PRO A 769 13.91 4.79 5.95
N PRO A 770 12.60 4.61 5.71
CA PRO A 770 11.58 5.09 6.63
C PRO A 770 11.67 4.34 7.97
N GLY A 771 11.11 4.95 9.01
CA GLY A 771 11.06 4.41 10.37
C GLY A 771 12.16 4.97 11.27
N ILE A 772 12.31 4.33 12.43
CA ILE A 772 13.22 4.72 13.49
C ILE A 772 14.68 4.73 13.02
N ARG A 773 15.42 5.72 13.51
CA ARG A 773 16.86 5.89 13.39
C ARG A 773 17.50 5.50 14.71
N ALA A 774 18.01 4.29 14.79
CA ALA A 774 18.59 3.73 16.00
C ALA A 774 19.80 4.52 16.51
N GLY A 775 20.58 5.14 15.60
CA GLY A 775 21.73 5.97 15.97
C GLY A 775 21.40 7.25 16.76
N GLU A 776 20.16 7.75 16.64
CA GLU A 776 19.66 8.93 17.35
C GLU A 776 18.90 8.56 18.64
N SER A 777 18.61 7.28 18.84
CA SER A 777 17.85 6.76 19.99
C SER A 777 18.70 6.61 21.27
N PRO A 778 18.08 6.46 22.47
CA PRO A 778 18.77 6.18 23.72
C PRO A 778 19.57 4.88 23.60
N ARG A 779 20.78 4.87 24.18
CA ARG A 779 21.69 3.72 24.13
C ARG A 779 21.32 2.61 25.10
#